data_AF-A0A7S0VX92-F1
#
_entry.id   AF-A0A7S0VX92-F1
#
_cell.length_a   1.000
_cell.length_b   1.000
_cell.length_c   1.000
_cell.angle_alpha   90.00
_cell.angle_beta   90.00
_cell.angle_gamma   90.00
#
_symmetry.space_group_name_H-M   'P 1'
#
loop_
_entity.id
_entity.type
_entity.pdbx_description
1 polymer ?
#
loop_
_entity_poly.entity_id
_entity_poly.type
_entity_poly.pdbx_seq_one_letter_code
_entity_poly.pdbx_strand_id
1 'polypeptide(L)'
;NCCTIDWFFPWPEEGLIAVAGQQLADIGLEEALQKSVIDQCMQFQVKTQVMSARFQAEVNRFNYVTPTSYLELISTFKKLLNVKKDEVGSAKSRYEVGLGKLLSCAEDVAVMEVELTDLQPVLKQKTGEVEELIKVLDKESADAAVTKEKCAQDEAVAKEEADKTNEMKTSCEADLAEALPALESAVSALKSLTKGDITEMKAMKNPPKGVKLTMEGVCIMMEIKPDKVTAEDGKGKVDDYWKPSTKLLGDPNFMQKLLDYDKDNIDPKIIAKIRPYIANPDFVPAVIEKQSKAATGLVKWVRAMEVYDKVAKVVEPKRIALKQAEDDLKVMMEGLAEKQAALKQVLDKIAELEANFKKANDEKESLANQVDSCEKKLVRAGKLISGLGGEKTRWTENVKTLGEEFTNVTGDVLVSSAIVAYLGVFSSTYRDDFVTEAVKDVRTKGIPGSATVQLEKVLGNPVQIRDWNLQGLPRDTLSIDNAIIMSKSRRWPLMIDPQGQANKWIRNMEKDNQPGVFKLSQSDFIRNLETCVQYGRPVLLENVGETIDSILEPLLTKAVYKSGGSNVINIGDSAVEYHDDFKLYLTTKLPNPHYAPEVSTKVVLINFTITPVGLSDQLLGITVEVERNDLEQERQRLVIQNAGFKKQLSQIEDKILKMLSEAGGDILEDEELINTLSASKVTSNEIGIALEAAEKTEAVINDTRMKYTPYPERGSLLFFCIAELRNIEPMYQYSLDWFINLYIASMKDSWPEEGAPMPEVEERVEDLIKHFTYSLYRNVCRSLFEKDKLLYSFLVCTRLMLSLDQINTPELSFLLSGVGGVLQGQQPIKPADWVPDRSWTEMLQASLLPGFSDLPGEFTANLSKWLEGYDSTDPAAVQMP
;
A
#
# COMPACT_ATOMS: atom_id res chain seq x y z
N ASN A 1 13.19 20.24 73.90
CA ASN A 1 12.13 20.88 73.09
C ASN A 1 12.69 22.02 72.25
N CYS A 2 13.60 21.74 71.32
CA CYS A 2 14.20 22.74 70.40
C CYS A 2 13.78 22.48 68.94
N CYS A 3 12.57 21.96 68.75
CA CYS A 3 12.00 21.61 67.45
C CYS A 3 10.64 22.26 67.29
N THR A 4 10.39 22.81 66.10
CA THR A 4 9.09 23.31 65.67
C THR A 4 8.31 22.15 65.05
N ILE A 5 7.04 21.99 65.43
CA ILE A 5 6.16 20.99 64.83
C ILE A 5 5.42 21.66 63.67
N ASP A 6 5.53 21.07 62.48
CA ASP A 6 4.75 21.44 61.30
C ASP A 6 3.83 20.26 60.93
N TRP A 7 2.53 20.53 60.78
CA TRP A 7 1.50 19.51 60.56
C TRP A 7 1.15 19.42 59.08
N PHE A 8 1.39 18.26 58.48
CA PHE A 8 1.00 17.98 57.10
C PHE A 8 -0.38 17.34 57.04
N PHE A 9 -1.35 18.04 56.47
CA PHE A 9 -2.70 17.53 56.23
C PHE A 9 -2.81 16.89 54.84
N PRO A 10 -3.80 15.99 54.62
CA PRO A 10 -4.16 15.52 53.29
C PRO A 10 -4.43 16.70 52.34
N TRP A 11 -4.13 16.52 51.06
CA TRP A 11 -4.36 17.58 50.07
C TRP A 11 -5.84 17.93 49.97
N PRO A 12 -6.22 19.22 50.06
CA PRO A 12 -7.60 19.65 49.86
C PRO A 12 -8.01 19.48 48.40
N GLU A 13 -9.33 19.44 48.14
CA GLU A 13 -9.89 19.31 46.78
C GLU A 13 -9.37 20.41 45.83
N GLU A 14 -9.29 21.65 46.32
CA GLU A 14 -8.74 22.78 45.55
C GLU A 14 -7.27 22.55 45.13
N GLY A 15 -6.48 21.93 46.01
CA GLY A 15 -5.09 21.57 45.74
C GLY A 15 -4.98 20.46 44.69
N LEU A 16 -5.86 19.44 44.76
CA LEU A 16 -5.93 18.38 43.76
C LEU A 16 -6.28 18.94 42.37
N ILE A 17 -7.29 19.81 42.31
CA ILE A 17 -7.71 20.49 41.07
C ILE A 17 -6.57 21.32 40.48
N ALA A 18 -5.87 22.10 41.31
CA ALA A 18 -4.75 22.93 40.84
C ALA A 18 -3.60 22.09 40.27
N VAL A 19 -3.23 20.99 40.93
CA VAL A 19 -2.17 20.09 40.48
C VAL A 19 -2.55 19.39 39.18
N ALA A 20 -3.77 18.86 39.08
CA ALA A 20 -4.26 18.25 37.85
C ALA A 20 -4.35 19.26 36.71
N GLY A 21 -4.81 20.49 36.99
CA GLY A 21 -4.86 21.57 36.00
C GLY A 21 -3.49 21.91 35.42
N GLN A 22 -2.45 21.97 36.27
CA GLN A 22 -1.08 22.21 35.81
C GLN A 22 -0.51 21.05 35.00
N GLN A 23 -0.74 19.80 35.42
CA GLN A 23 -0.17 18.63 34.75
C GLN A 23 -0.91 18.19 33.47
N LEU A 24 -2.19 18.53 33.35
CA LEU A 24 -3.03 18.23 32.18
C LEU A 24 -3.13 19.40 31.20
N ALA A 25 -2.41 20.51 31.43
CA ALA A 25 -2.50 21.72 30.60
C ALA A 25 -2.17 21.47 29.11
N ASP A 26 -1.26 20.54 28.83
CA ASP A 26 -0.69 20.26 27.50
C ASP A 26 -1.32 19.02 26.80
N ILE A 27 -2.42 18.47 27.32
CA ILE A 27 -3.02 17.23 26.81
C ILE A 27 -3.87 17.42 25.53
N GLY A 28 -4.08 18.66 25.09
CA GLY A 28 -4.78 18.98 23.83
C GLY A 28 -6.27 18.64 23.83
N LEU A 29 -6.93 18.57 25.00
CA LEU A 29 -8.38 18.43 25.12
C LEU A 29 -9.07 19.80 25.03
N GLU A 30 -10.33 19.81 24.60
CA GLU A 30 -11.18 21.01 24.65
C GLU A 30 -11.32 21.52 26.08
N GLU A 31 -11.31 22.84 26.29
CA GLU A 31 -11.24 23.47 27.61
C GLU A 31 -12.37 23.01 28.56
N ALA A 32 -13.60 22.87 28.05
CA ALA A 32 -14.73 22.37 28.83
C ALA A 32 -14.54 20.90 29.26
N LEU A 33 -14.07 20.06 28.34
CA LEU A 33 -13.81 18.64 28.59
C LEU A 33 -12.63 18.46 29.56
N GLN A 34 -11.57 19.25 29.39
CA GLN A 34 -10.41 19.27 30.26
C GLN A 34 -10.79 19.60 31.70
N LYS A 35 -11.67 20.59 31.90
CA LYS A 35 -12.19 20.94 33.24
C LYS A 35 -12.97 19.79 33.87
N SER A 36 -13.84 19.11 33.10
CA SER A 36 -14.56 17.92 33.60
C SER A 36 -13.61 16.77 33.95
N VAL A 37 -12.55 16.54 33.17
CA VAL A 37 -11.53 15.52 33.45
C VAL A 37 -10.77 15.84 34.74
N ILE A 38 -10.36 17.10 34.93
CA ILE A 38 -9.65 17.55 36.15
C ILE A 38 -10.51 17.30 37.39
N ASP A 39 -11.79 17.70 37.34
CA ASP A 39 -12.74 17.49 38.43
C ASP A 39 -12.96 15.99 38.71
N GLN A 40 -13.03 15.17 37.66
CA GLN A 40 -13.17 13.73 37.82
C GLN A 40 -11.92 13.06 38.44
N CYS A 41 -10.71 13.49 38.08
CA CYS A 41 -9.49 13.02 38.71
C CYS A 41 -9.52 13.27 40.22
N MET A 42 -9.91 14.49 40.64
CA MET A 42 -10.07 14.83 42.06
C MET A 42 -11.08 13.90 42.74
N GLN A 43 -12.25 13.68 42.12
CA GLN A 43 -13.27 12.80 42.70
C GLN A 43 -12.81 11.36 42.84
N PHE A 44 -12.01 10.83 41.90
CA PHE A 44 -11.43 9.49 42.05
C PHE A 44 -10.57 9.38 43.30
N GLN A 45 -9.70 10.35 43.56
CA GLN A 45 -8.87 10.38 44.78
C GLN A 45 -9.74 10.34 46.04
N VAL A 46 -10.75 11.21 46.13
CA VAL A 46 -11.65 11.29 47.30
C VAL A 46 -12.46 10.01 47.48
N LYS A 47 -13.01 9.45 46.40
CA LYS A 47 -13.75 8.19 46.45
C LYS A 47 -12.88 7.02 46.86
N THR A 48 -11.64 6.95 46.37
CA THR A 48 -10.70 5.91 46.81
C THR A 48 -10.36 6.06 48.29
N GLN A 49 -10.28 7.28 48.84
CA GLN A 49 -10.09 7.48 50.30
C GLN A 49 -11.27 6.93 51.11
N VAL A 50 -12.50 7.23 50.71
CA VAL A 50 -13.73 6.70 51.34
C VAL A 50 -13.76 5.18 51.24
N MET A 51 -13.47 4.63 50.06
CA MET A 51 -13.41 3.19 49.84
C MET A 51 -12.31 2.52 50.66
N SER A 52 -11.16 3.17 50.85
CA SER A 52 -10.08 2.64 51.71
C SER A 52 -10.50 2.59 53.18
N ALA A 53 -11.23 3.60 53.66
CA ALA A 53 -11.79 3.58 55.02
C ALA A 53 -12.85 2.47 55.19
N ARG A 54 -13.73 2.28 54.19
CA ARG A 54 -14.69 1.18 54.15
C ARG A 54 -13.98 -0.18 54.14
N PHE A 55 -12.93 -0.34 53.35
CA PHE A 55 -12.14 -1.58 53.26
C PHE A 55 -11.45 -1.95 54.57
N GLN A 56 -10.97 -0.95 55.31
CA GLN A 56 -10.46 -1.15 56.66
C GLN A 56 -11.56 -1.56 57.65
N ALA A 57 -12.73 -0.91 57.61
CA ALA A 57 -13.83 -1.20 58.52
C ALA A 57 -14.46 -2.59 58.29
N GLU A 58 -14.60 -3.00 57.02
CA GLU A 58 -15.28 -4.24 56.64
C GLU A 58 -14.34 -5.47 56.67
N VAL A 59 -13.09 -5.32 56.23
CA VAL A 59 -12.17 -6.47 56.00
C VAL A 59 -10.89 -6.37 56.82
N ASN A 60 -10.72 -5.31 57.63
CA ASN A 60 -9.51 -5.05 58.42
C ASN A 60 -8.22 -5.07 57.57
N ARG A 61 -8.30 -4.52 56.35
CA ARG A 61 -7.17 -4.37 55.43
C ARG A 61 -6.83 -2.90 55.23
N PHE A 62 -5.55 -2.57 55.28
CA PHE A 62 -5.08 -1.19 55.17
C PHE A 62 -4.73 -0.84 53.72
N ASN A 63 -5.20 0.31 53.25
CA ASN A 63 -4.74 0.94 52.02
C ASN A 63 -4.55 2.44 52.24
N TYR A 64 -3.44 2.97 51.75
CA TYR A 64 -3.09 4.38 51.89
C TYR A 64 -3.17 5.09 50.54
N VAL A 65 -4.06 6.07 50.46
CA VAL A 65 -4.18 6.93 49.28
C VAL A 65 -3.27 8.14 49.44
N THR A 66 -2.23 8.22 48.62
CA THR A 66 -1.16 9.22 48.74
C THR A 66 -1.20 10.23 47.59
N PRO A 67 -0.57 11.41 47.74
CA PRO A 67 -0.40 12.33 46.61
C PRO A 67 0.36 11.69 45.43
N THR A 68 1.30 10.80 45.71
CA THR A 68 2.03 10.06 44.67
C THR A 68 1.09 9.19 43.84
N SER A 69 0.09 8.55 44.46
CA SER A 69 -0.94 7.79 43.74
C SER A 69 -1.78 8.69 42.83
N TYR A 70 -2.05 9.93 43.25
CA TYR A 70 -2.75 10.93 42.42
C TYR A 70 -1.94 11.37 41.21
N LEU A 71 -0.64 11.62 41.40
CA LEU A 71 0.26 11.92 40.30
C LEU A 71 0.42 10.73 39.34
N GLU A 72 0.40 9.50 39.86
CA GLU A 72 0.43 8.29 39.05
C GLU A 72 -0.84 8.17 38.20
N LEU A 73 -2.04 8.46 38.75
CA LEU A 73 -3.29 8.53 37.98
C LEU A 73 -3.13 9.49 36.79
N ILE A 74 -2.70 10.72 37.04
CA ILE A 74 -2.60 11.77 36.01
C ILE A 74 -1.56 11.40 34.95
N SER A 75 -0.37 10.96 35.38
CA SER A 75 0.69 10.55 34.46
C SER A 75 0.29 9.33 33.63
N THR A 76 -0.39 8.36 34.24
CA THR A 76 -0.88 7.16 33.56
C THR A 76 -1.95 7.53 32.55
N PHE A 77 -2.91 8.37 32.94
CA PHE A 77 -3.94 8.88 32.03
C PHE A 77 -3.34 9.60 30.83
N LYS A 78 -2.43 10.56 31.05
CA LYS A 78 -1.78 11.30 29.98
C LYS A 78 -1.04 10.39 29.00
N LYS A 79 -0.26 9.42 29.52
CA LYS A 79 0.49 8.47 28.70
C LYS A 79 -0.44 7.55 27.91
N LEU A 80 -1.39 6.91 28.59
CA LEU A 80 -2.28 5.92 27.99
C LEU A 80 -3.28 6.57 27.02
N LEU A 81 -3.71 7.81 27.27
CA LEU A 81 -4.62 8.53 26.38
C LEU A 81 -3.96 8.77 25.03
N ASN A 82 -2.72 9.26 25.03
CA ASN A 82 -1.97 9.50 23.79
C ASN A 82 -1.74 8.18 23.04
N VAL A 83 -1.23 7.16 23.73
CA VAL A 83 -1.00 5.84 23.11
C VAL A 83 -2.29 5.27 22.51
N LYS A 84 -3.40 5.29 23.27
CA LYS A 84 -4.65 4.69 22.80
C LYS A 84 -5.32 5.51 21.70
N LYS A 85 -5.25 6.85 21.76
CA LYS A 85 -5.71 7.72 20.66
C LYS A 85 -4.89 7.49 19.39
N ASP A 86 -3.57 7.37 19.50
CA ASP A 86 -2.70 7.12 18.35
C ASP A 86 -2.95 5.72 17.77
N GLU A 87 -3.13 4.70 18.61
CA GLU A 87 -3.48 3.33 18.20
C GLU A 87 -4.82 3.28 17.46
N VAL A 88 -5.89 3.77 18.08
CA VAL A 88 -7.25 3.76 17.50
C VAL A 88 -7.34 4.68 16.28
N GLY A 89 -6.72 5.86 16.35
CA GLY A 89 -6.69 6.84 15.27
C GLY A 89 -5.90 6.35 14.05
N SER A 90 -4.74 5.73 14.26
CA SER A 90 -3.96 5.11 13.18
C SER A 90 -4.70 3.94 12.55
N ALA A 91 -5.33 3.07 13.35
CA ALA A 91 -6.13 1.96 12.85
C ALA A 91 -7.32 2.47 12.00
N LYS A 92 -8.06 3.45 12.52
CA LYS A 92 -9.17 4.09 11.80
C LYS A 92 -8.69 4.71 10.47
N SER A 93 -7.61 5.49 10.49
CA SER A 93 -7.06 6.14 9.30
C SER A 93 -6.65 5.13 8.23
N ARG A 94 -6.03 3.99 8.62
CA ARG A 94 -5.68 2.92 7.66
C ARG A 94 -6.90 2.36 6.95
N TYR A 95 -7.98 2.09 7.70
CA TYR A 95 -9.22 1.61 7.11
C TYR A 95 -9.89 2.68 6.23
N GLU A 96 -9.90 3.94 6.63
CA GLU A 96 -10.43 5.05 5.83
C GLU A 96 -9.66 5.24 4.52
N VAL A 97 -8.33 5.16 4.54
CA VAL A 97 -7.48 5.23 3.34
C VAL A 97 -7.75 4.04 2.42
N GLY A 98 -7.80 2.82 2.97
CA GLY A 98 -8.12 1.62 2.20
C GLY A 98 -9.51 1.67 1.56
N LEU A 99 -10.51 2.11 2.31
CA LEU A 99 -11.88 2.31 1.81
C LEU A 99 -11.94 3.42 0.75
N GLY A 100 -11.26 4.54 0.96
CA GLY A 100 -11.20 5.64 0.00
C GLY A 100 -10.62 5.20 -1.34
N LYS A 101 -9.56 4.37 -1.32
CA LYS A 101 -8.98 3.77 -2.53
C LYS A 101 -9.96 2.82 -3.24
N LEU A 102 -10.69 2.00 -2.48
CA LEU A 102 -11.72 1.12 -3.06
C LEU A 102 -12.91 1.89 -3.65
N LEU A 103 -13.31 2.99 -3.03
CA LEU A 103 -14.39 3.85 -3.52
C LEU A 103 -13.96 4.58 -4.80
N SER A 104 -12.77 5.18 -4.81
CA SER A 104 -12.20 5.81 -6.01
C SER A 104 -12.14 4.81 -7.17
N CYS A 105 -11.63 3.60 -6.93
CA CYS A 105 -11.58 2.57 -7.95
C CYS A 105 -12.98 2.18 -8.47
N ALA A 106 -14.00 2.14 -7.60
CA ALA A 106 -15.37 1.87 -8.02
C ALA A 106 -15.96 3.00 -8.87
N GLU A 107 -15.62 4.25 -8.59
CA GLU A 107 -15.99 5.41 -9.41
C GLU A 107 -15.27 5.39 -10.75
N ASP A 108 -13.97 5.10 -10.77
CA ASP A 108 -13.15 5.00 -11.99
C ASP A 108 -13.69 3.89 -12.91
N VAL A 109 -14.13 2.76 -12.36
CA VAL A 109 -14.79 1.68 -13.12
C VAL A 109 -16.07 2.16 -13.77
N ALA A 110 -16.92 2.88 -13.04
CA ALA A 110 -18.18 3.37 -13.59
C ALA A 110 -17.93 4.33 -14.78
N VAL A 111 -16.87 5.15 -14.71
CA VAL A 111 -16.47 6.04 -15.82
C VAL A 111 -15.91 5.23 -17.00
N MET A 112 -14.98 4.30 -16.74
CA MET A 112 -14.39 3.46 -17.78
C MET A 112 -15.41 2.55 -18.49
N GLU A 113 -16.43 2.05 -17.78
CA GLU A 113 -17.52 1.27 -18.39
C GLU A 113 -18.28 2.09 -19.44
N VAL A 114 -18.54 3.37 -19.15
CA VAL A 114 -19.17 4.30 -20.09
C VAL A 114 -18.22 4.61 -21.26
N GLU A 115 -16.95 4.92 -20.98
CA GLU A 115 -15.95 5.18 -22.03
C GLU A 115 -15.78 3.97 -22.97
N LEU A 116 -15.76 2.75 -22.44
CA LEU A 116 -15.66 1.52 -23.24
C LEU A 116 -16.89 1.35 -24.13
N THR A 117 -18.10 1.60 -23.60
CA THR A 117 -19.34 1.51 -24.39
C THR A 117 -19.41 2.55 -25.50
N ASP A 118 -18.85 3.75 -25.28
CA ASP A 118 -18.80 4.81 -26.28
C ASP A 118 -17.69 4.59 -27.34
N LEU A 119 -16.52 4.09 -26.95
CA LEU A 119 -15.36 3.91 -27.84
C LEU A 119 -15.44 2.65 -28.72
N GLN A 120 -16.06 1.57 -28.25
CA GLN A 120 -16.23 0.33 -29.04
C GLN A 120 -16.88 0.53 -30.42
N PRO A 121 -18.03 1.23 -30.55
CA PRO A 121 -18.64 1.47 -31.86
C PRO A 121 -17.78 2.37 -32.75
N VAL A 122 -17.07 3.36 -32.17
CA VAL A 122 -16.17 4.26 -32.92
C VAL A 122 -14.97 3.49 -33.47
N LEU A 123 -14.37 2.58 -32.69
CA LEU A 123 -13.28 1.71 -33.15
C LEU A 123 -13.74 0.82 -34.32
N LYS A 124 -14.95 0.25 -34.23
CA LYS A 124 -15.51 -0.60 -35.28
C LYS A 124 -15.74 0.18 -36.57
N GLN A 125 -16.25 1.41 -36.48
CA GLN A 125 -16.41 2.29 -37.62
C GLN A 125 -15.04 2.64 -38.25
N LYS A 126 -14.07 3.09 -37.45
CA LYS A 126 -12.74 3.47 -37.92
C LYS A 126 -11.96 2.29 -38.52
N THR A 127 -12.13 1.10 -37.96
CA THR A 127 -11.56 -0.13 -38.54
C THR A 127 -12.12 -0.40 -39.92
N GLY A 128 -13.43 -0.24 -40.13
CA GLY A 128 -14.05 -0.37 -41.45
C GLY A 128 -13.58 0.70 -42.44
N GLU A 129 -13.43 1.95 -42.01
CA GLU A 129 -12.91 3.05 -42.85
C GLU A 129 -11.46 2.79 -43.31
N VAL A 130 -10.60 2.29 -42.41
CA VAL A 130 -9.21 1.93 -42.75
C VAL A 130 -9.16 0.71 -43.71
N GLU A 131 -10.01 -0.29 -43.52
CA GLU A 131 -10.11 -1.44 -44.43
C GLU A 131 -10.54 -1.05 -45.85
N GLU A 132 -11.43 -0.06 -46.00
CA GLU A 132 -11.76 0.49 -47.32
C GLU A 132 -10.61 1.28 -47.94
N LEU A 133 -9.92 2.12 -47.15
CA LEU A 133 -8.75 2.89 -47.62
C LEU A 133 -7.63 1.97 -48.13
N ILE A 134 -7.41 0.81 -47.50
CA ILE A 134 -6.45 -0.21 -47.97
C ILE A 134 -6.82 -0.69 -49.36
N LYS A 135 -8.09 -1.04 -49.60
CA LYS A 135 -8.55 -1.53 -50.91
C LYS A 135 -8.37 -0.49 -52.02
N VAL A 136 -8.60 0.79 -51.70
CA VAL A 136 -8.43 1.90 -52.65
C VAL A 136 -6.94 2.15 -52.93
N LEU A 137 -6.10 2.14 -51.90
CA LEU A 137 -4.66 2.34 -52.02
C LEU A 137 -3.98 1.22 -52.82
N ASP A 138 -4.32 -0.04 -52.55
CA ASP A 138 -3.79 -1.19 -53.29
C ASP A 138 -4.13 -1.12 -54.79
N LYS A 139 -5.35 -0.68 -55.11
CA LYS A 139 -5.81 -0.53 -56.49
C LYS A 139 -5.10 0.62 -57.21
N GLU A 140 -5.07 1.82 -56.62
CA GLU A 140 -4.40 2.98 -57.26
C GLU A 140 -2.87 2.79 -57.34
N SER A 141 -2.25 2.12 -56.36
CA SER A 141 -0.82 1.78 -56.38
C SER A 141 -0.47 0.78 -57.49
N ALA A 142 -1.30 -0.25 -57.71
CA ALA A 142 -1.14 -1.18 -58.83
C ALA A 142 -1.27 -0.49 -60.20
N ASP A 143 -2.26 0.39 -60.36
CA ASP A 143 -2.47 1.15 -61.60
C ASP A 143 -1.31 2.14 -61.88
N ALA A 144 -0.74 2.74 -60.83
CA ALA A 144 0.42 3.62 -60.95
C ALA A 144 1.71 2.86 -61.29
N ALA A 145 1.91 1.65 -60.77
CA ALA A 145 3.06 0.81 -61.12
C ALA A 145 3.09 0.48 -62.62
N VAL A 146 1.94 0.12 -63.19
CA VAL A 146 1.79 -0.14 -64.63
C VAL A 146 2.06 1.12 -65.47
N THR A 147 1.59 2.28 -65.01
CA THR A 147 1.79 3.56 -65.71
C THR A 147 3.24 4.04 -65.65
N LYS A 148 3.92 3.79 -64.52
CA LYS A 148 5.34 4.08 -64.31
C LYS A 148 6.22 3.24 -65.21
N GLU A 149 5.92 1.94 -65.36
CA GLU A 149 6.68 1.04 -66.22
C GLU A 149 6.54 1.40 -67.71
N LYS A 150 5.35 1.79 -68.16
CA LYS A 150 5.13 2.30 -69.52
C LYS A 150 5.87 3.61 -69.79
N CYS A 151 5.85 4.56 -68.85
CA CYS A 151 6.61 5.81 -69.01
C CYS A 151 8.12 5.54 -69.09
N ALA A 152 8.67 4.63 -68.28
CA ALA A 152 10.09 4.30 -68.31
C ALA A 152 10.53 3.65 -69.65
N GLN A 153 9.66 2.84 -70.26
CA GLN A 153 9.90 2.27 -71.60
C GLN A 153 9.89 3.37 -72.68
N ASP A 154 8.91 4.28 -72.65
CA ASP A 154 8.82 5.40 -73.59
C ASP A 154 10.00 6.39 -73.44
N GLU A 155 10.49 6.60 -72.21
CA GLU A 155 11.65 7.45 -71.91
C GLU A 155 12.96 6.89 -72.48
N ALA A 156 13.14 5.57 -72.44
CA ALA A 156 14.31 4.89 -73.00
C ALA A 156 14.35 5.01 -74.53
N VAL A 157 13.19 4.85 -75.20
CA VAL A 157 13.07 4.96 -76.66
C VAL A 157 13.33 6.40 -77.13
N ALA A 158 12.78 7.39 -76.44
CA ALA A 158 13.01 8.81 -76.77
C ALA A 158 14.48 9.22 -76.61
N LYS A 159 15.20 8.63 -75.65
CA LYS A 159 16.62 8.90 -75.42
C LYS A 159 17.52 8.31 -76.50
N GLU A 160 17.21 7.10 -76.98
CA GLU A 160 17.96 6.46 -78.07
C GLU A 160 17.84 7.24 -79.39
N GLU A 161 16.65 7.78 -79.68
CA GLU A 161 16.40 8.59 -80.88
C GLU A 161 17.06 9.99 -80.79
N ALA A 162 17.19 10.54 -79.57
CA ALA A 162 17.90 11.79 -79.32
C ALA A 162 19.41 11.68 -79.60
N ASP A 163 20.02 10.56 -79.21
CA ASP A 163 21.46 10.32 -79.41
C ASP A 163 21.79 10.16 -80.91
N LYS A 164 20.96 9.45 -81.68
CA LYS A 164 21.11 9.29 -83.15
C LYS A 164 21.02 10.62 -83.91
N THR A 165 20.14 11.52 -83.47
CA THR A 165 19.93 12.83 -84.11
C THR A 165 21.14 13.77 -83.87
N ASN A 166 21.78 13.68 -82.70
CA ASN A 166 22.99 14.45 -82.38
C ASN A 166 24.24 14.00 -83.16
N GLU A 167 24.40 12.70 -83.42
CA GLU A 167 25.50 12.20 -84.24
C GLU A 167 25.41 12.67 -85.69
N MET A 168 24.19 12.68 -86.27
CA MET A 168 23.96 13.19 -87.63
C MET A 168 24.26 14.69 -87.77
N LYS A 169 24.03 15.48 -86.71
CA LYS A 169 24.34 16.92 -86.65
C LYS A 169 25.83 17.19 -86.78
N THR A 170 26.61 16.45 -86.00
CA THR A 170 28.07 16.62 -85.91
C THR A 170 28.77 16.30 -87.24
N SER A 171 28.26 15.33 -88.02
CA SER A 171 28.83 15.00 -89.34
C SER A 171 28.54 16.05 -90.42
N CYS A 172 27.42 16.78 -90.36
CA CYS A 172 27.07 17.78 -91.38
C CYS A 172 27.93 19.05 -91.28
N GLU A 173 28.30 19.44 -90.06
CA GLU A 173 29.06 20.67 -89.80
C GLU A 173 30.54 20.56 -90.18
N ALA A 174 31.12 19.35 -90.11
CA ALA A 174 32.51 19.10 -90.48
C ALA A 174 32.77 19.25 -91.99
N ASP A 175 31.85 18.79 -92.84
CA ASP A 175 31.99 18.82 -94.30
C ASP A 175 31.83 20.24 -94.90
N LEU A 176 31.15 21.16 -94.20
CA LEU A 176 30.91 22.53 -94.65
C LEU A 176 32.15 23.44 -94.47
N ALA A 177 33.09 23.07 -93.58
CA ALA A 177 34.25 23.88 -93.22
C ALA A 177 35.37 23.89 -94.29
N GLU A 178 35.37 22.95 -95.24
CA GLU A 178 36.45 22.78 -96.23
C GLU A 178 36.41 23.83 -97.37
N ALA A 179 35.22 24.35 -97.72
CA ALA A 179 35.04 25.24 -98.90
C ALA A 179 35.01 26.74 -98.58
N LEU A 180 34.71 27.13 -97.34
CA LEU A 180 34.58 28.53 -96.92
C LEU A 180 35.88 29.36 -97.09
N PRO A 181 37.10 28.84 -96.80
CA PRO A 181 38.33 29.64 -96.87
C PRO A 181 38.69 30.10 -98.29
N ALA A 182 38.39 29.28 -99.30
CA ALA A 182 38.68 29.58 -100.70
C ALA A 182 37.77 30.69 -101.26
N LEU A 183 36.50 30.71 -100.83
CA LEU A 183 35.52 31.72 -101.23
C LEU A 183 35.81 33.09 -100.58
N GLU A 184 36.14 33.10 -99.28
CA GLU A 184 36.48 34.33 -98.56
C GLU A 184 37.73 35.01 -99.11
N SER A 185 38.75 34.23 -99.50
CA SER A 185 39.99 34.73 -100.12
C SER A 185 39.72 35.42 -101.47
N ALA A 186 38.81 34.89 -102.27
CA ALA A 186 38.41 35.49 -103.55
C ALA A 186 37.58 36.78 -103.39
N VAL A 187 36.63 36.79 -102.45
CA VAL A 187 35.82 37.97 -102.12
C VAL A 187 36.69 39.11 -101.57
N SER A 188 37.69 38.78 -100.75
CA SER A 188 38.68 39.74 -100.25
C SER A 188 39.53 40.34 -101.39
N ALA A 189 39.99 39.50 -102.33
CA ALA A 189 40.75 39.97 -103.48
C ALA A 189 39.93 40.91 -104.39
N LEU A 190 38.62 40.66 -104.57
CA LEU A 190 37.74 41.58 -105.28
C LEU A 190 37.60 42.94 -104.57
N LYS A 191 37.39 42.95 -103.25
CA LYS A 191 37.21 44.21 -102.48
C LYS A 191 38.47 45.11 -102.49
N SER A 192 39.63 44.56 -102.85
CA SER A 192 40.89 45.31 -102.96
C SER A 192 41.07 46.09 -104.27
N LEU A 193 40.21 45.89 -105.27
CA LEU A 193 40.26 46.59 -106.57
C LEU A 193 39.67 48.01 -106.45
N THR A 194 40.43 49.02 -106.88
CA THR A 194 39.97 50.42 -106.84
C THR A 194 39.30 50.85 -108.17
N LYS A 195 38.48 51.91 -108.14
CA LYS A 195 37.89 52.49 -109.36
C LYS A 195 38.95 52.94 -110.39
N GLY A 196 40.15 53.31 -109.93
CA GLY A 196 41.28 53.64 -110.80
C GLY A 196 41.74 52.45 -111.63
N ASP A 197 41.90 51.29 -111.00
CA ASP A 197 42.35 50.04 -111.63
C ASP A 197 41.39 49.53 -112.72
N ILE A 198 40.08 49.68 -112.49
CA ILE A 198 39.03 49.32 -113.47
C ILE A 198 39.06 50.28 -114.69
N THR A 199 39.31 51.56 -114.43
CA THR A 199 39.41 52.58 -115.50
C THR A 199 40.66 52.36 -116.36
N GLU A 200 41.77 51.94 -115.74
CA GLU A 200 43.02 51.60 -116.43
C GLU A 200 42.83 50.39 -117.37
N MET A 201 42.19 49.31 -116.92
CA MET A 201 41.92 48.15 -117.78
C MET A 201 40.99 48.49 -118.96
N LYS A 202 40.03 49.39 -118.77
CA LYS A 202 39.09 49.84 -119.81
C LYS A 202 39.77 50.72 -120.88
N ALA A 203 40.75 51.53 -120.50
CA ALA A 203 41.41 52.48 -121.41
C ALA A 203 42.44 51.82 -122.37
N MET A 204 42.71 50.52 -122.22
CA MET A 204 43.69 49.80 -123.05
C MET A 204 43.16 49.59 -124.48
N LYS A 205 43.72 50.35 -125.44
CA LYS A 205 43.41 50.18 -126.87
C LYS A 205 43.83 48.80 -127.42
N ASN A 206 44.88 48.19 -126.86
CA ASN A 206 45.33 46.84 -127.25
C ASN A 206 45.86 46.10 -126.00
N PRO A 207 45.03 45.32 -125.29
CA PRO A 207 45.39 44.72 -123.99
C PRO A 207 46.30 43.48 -124.12
N PRO A 208 47.09 43.15 -123.07
CA PRO A 208 47.86 41.90 -123.00
C PRO A 208 46.96 40.64 -123.02
N LYS A 209 47.50 39.53 -123.51
CA LYS A 209 46.78 38.25 -123.67
C LYS A 209 46.15 37.74 -122.35
N GLY A 210 46.83 37.90 -121.21
CA GLY A 210 46.30 37.48 -119.90
C GLY A 210 45.10 38.29 -119.41
N VAL A 211 45.01 39.57 -119.79
CA VAL A 211 43.87 40.44 -119.44
C VAL A 211 42.65 40.09 -120.31
N LYS A 212 42.85 39.76 -121.59
CA LYS A 212 41.78 39.25 -122.47
C LYS A 212 41.18 37.95 -121.93
N LEU A 213 42.01 36.96 -121.59
CA LEU A 213 41.56 35.69 -121.01
C LEU A 213 40.80 35.89 -119.69
N THR A 214 41.29 36.78 -118.81
CA THR A 214 40.61 37.13 -117.54
C THR A 214 39.20 37.66 -117.78
N MET A 215 39.08 38.61 -118.69
CA MET A 215 37.81 39.23 -118.99
C MET A 215 36.87 38.30 -119.76
N GLU A 216 37.40 37.37 -120.57
CA GLU A 216 36.65 36.27 -121.17
C GLU A 216 36.05 35.37 -120.07
N GLY A 217 36.85 34.93 -119.09
CA GLY A 217 36.37 34.12 -117.98
C GLY A 217 35.27 34.80 -117.16
N VAL A 218 35.42 36.10 -116.89
CA VAL A 218 34.40 36.90 -116.18
C VAL A 218 33.13 37.09 -117.05
N CYS A 219 33.28 37.32 -118.35
CA CYS A 219 32.13 37.44 -119.26
C CYS A 219 31.36 36.12 -119.39
N ILE A 220 32.05 34.98 -119.33
CA ILE A 220 31.40 33.66 -119.34
C ILE A 220 30.63 33.42 -118.04
N MET A 221 31.20 33.77 -116.87
CA MET A 221 30.48 33.72 -115.58
C MET A 221 29.24 34.62 -115.55
N MET A 222 29.33 35.79 -116.18
CA MET A 222 28.24 36.79 -116.22
C MET A 222 27.31 36.63 -117.44
N GLU A 223 27.43 35.52 -118.18
CA GLU A 223 26.62 35.18 -119.36
C GLU A 223 26.58 36.24 -120.49
N ILE A 224 27.68 36.97 -120.68
CA ILE A 224 27.77 38.01 -121.71
C ILE A 224 28.17 37.40 -123.06
N LYS A 225 27.40 37.70 -124.10
CA LYS A 225 27.62 37.19 -125.46
C LYS A 225 28.83 37.87 -126.14
N PRO A 226 29.68 37.13 -126.87
CA PRO A 226 30.80 37.71 -127.62
C PRO A 226 30.33 38.48 -128.86
N ASP A 227 31.16 39.41 -129.33
CA ASP A 227 31.01 40.03 -130.64
C ASP A 227 31.75 39.19 -131.69
N LYS A 228 31.11 38.91 -132.84
CA LYS A 228 31.74 38.13 -133.93
C LYS A 228 32.54 39.05 -134.85
N VAL A 229 33.87 38.96 -134.78
CA VAL A 229 34.80 39.78 -135.58
C VAL A 229 35.51 38.91 -136.62
N THR A 230 35.82 39.45 -137.80
CA THR A 230 36.58 38.76 -138.85
C THR A 230 38.02 38.55 -138.40
N ALA A 231 38.55 37.33 -138.49
CA ALA A 231 39.92 36.99 -138.09
C ALA A 231 40.99 37.77 -138.89
N GLU A 232 42.14 38.06 -138.28
CA GLU A 232 43.28 38.76 -138.92
C GLU A 232 43.85 38.00 -140.15
N ASP A 233 43.49 36.73 -140.29
CA ASP A 233 43.87 35.75 -141.32
C ASP A 233 42.91 35.78 -142.54
N GLY A 234 41.86 36.60 -142.53
CA GLY A 234 40.92 36.78 -143.64
C GLY A 234 39.97 35.60 -143.93
N LYS A 235 39.98 34.53 -143.12
CA LYS A 235 39.05 33.39 -143.23
C LYS A 235 38.39 33.05 -141.89
N GLY A 236 37.14 33.47 -141.72
CA GLY A 236 36.27 33.06 -140.60
C GLY A 236 35.95 34.16 -139.59
N LYS A 237 34.84 33.97 -138.84
CA LYS A 237 34.42 34.84 -137.72
C LYS A 237 34.91 34.22 -136.41
N VAL A 238 35.67 34.96 -135.62
CA VAL A 238 36.14 34.58 -134.29
C VAL A 238 35.35 35.37 -133.25
N ASP A 239 35.04 34.72 -132.13
CA ASP A 239 34.33 35.33 -131.00
C ASP A 239 35.32 36.20 -130.21
N ASP A 240 35.11 37.53 -130.21
CA ASP A 240 35.90 38.50 -129.44
C ASP A 240 35.08 39.02 -128.26
N TYR A 241 35.55 38.74 -127.05
CA TYR A 241 34.91 39.16 -125.80
C TYR A 241 35.44 40.51 -125.28
N TRP A 242 36.43 41.13 -125.94
CA TRP A 242 37.04 42.37 -125.44
C TRP A 242 36.11 43.60 -125.55
N LYS A 243 35.37 43.75 -126.65
CA LYS A 243 34.38 44.83 -126.79
C LYS A 243 33.19 44.69 -125.82
N PRO A 244 32.61 43.50 -125.62
CA PRO A 244 31.62 43.28 -124.56
C PRO A 244 32.19 43.48 -123.14
N SER A 245 33.42 43.06 -122.88
CA SER A 245 34.03 43.17 -121.55
C SER A 245 34.40 44.61 -121.16
N THR A 246 34.75 45.46 -122.12
CA THR A 246 34.94 46.91 -121.89
C THR A 246 33.63 47.64 -121.58
N LYS A 247 32.48 47.16 -122.09
CA LYS A 247 31.15 47.62 -121.65
C LYS A 247 30.84 47.16 -120.23
N LEU A 248 31.17 45.92 -119.89
CA LEU A 248 31.00 45.37 -118.54
C LEU A 248 31.85 46.11 -117.49
N LEU A 249 33.13 46.39 -117.80
CA LEU A 249 34.03 47.19 -116.96
C LEU A 249 33.58 48.65 -116.82
N GLY A 250 32.72 49.13 -117.73
CA GLY A 250 32.13 50.46 -117.69
C GLY A 250 30.88 50.58 -116.81
N ASP A 251 30.33 49.46 -116.32
CA ASP A 251 29.15 49.46 -115.46
C ASP A 251 29.54 49.90 -114.03
N PRO A 252 28.95 50.99 -113.48
CA PRO A 252 29.25 51.46 -112.14
C PRO A 252 28.96 50.42 -111.03
N ASN A 253 28.13 49.39 -111.31
CA ASN A 253 27.78 48.32 -110.38
C ASN A 253 28.52 47.00 -110.63
N PHE A 254 29.54 46.97 -111.49
CA PHE A 254 30.27 45.74 -111.85
C PHE A 254 30.82 44.96 -110.64
N MET A 255 31.47 45.65 -109.70
CA MET A 255 32.03 45.02 -108.50
C MET A 255 30.97 44.44 -107.58
N GLN A 256 29.83 45.13 -107.45
CA GLN A 256 28.70 44.68 -106.64
C GLN A 256 28.08 43.41 -107.23
N LYS A 257 27.93 43.34 -108.55
CA LYS A 257 27.42 42.15 -109.27
C LYS A 257 28.30 40.90 -109.06
N LEU A 258 29.62 41.07 -108.90
CA LEU A 258 30.53 39.95 -108.60
C LEU A 258 30.43 39.47 -107.15
N LEU A 259 30.15 40.38 -106.21
CA LEU A 259 29.98 40.07 -104.79
C LEU A 259 28.62 39.42 -104.50
N ASP A 260 27.57 39.88 -105.15
CA ASP A 260 26.19 39.40 -105.00
C ASP A 260 25.86 38.23 -105.94
N TYR A 261 26.89 37.62 -106.55
CA TYR A 261 26.70 36.49 -107.46
C TYR A 261 26.19 35.28 -106.69
N ASP A 262 25.11 34.66 -107.19
CA ASP A 262 24.47 33.50 -106.60
C ASP A 262 25.37 32.26 -106.73
N LYS A 263 26.20 32.06 -105.71
CA LYS A 263 27.18 30.97 -105.60
C LYS A 263 26.54 29.61 -105.31
N ASP A 264 25.31 29.59 -104.80
CA ASP A 264 24.61 28.37 -104.41
C ASP A 264 23.82 27.75 -105.58
N ASN A 265 23.59 28.50 -106.67
CA ASN A 265 22.80 28.07 -107.83
C ASN A 265 23.42 28.43 -109.20
N ILE A 266 24.66 28.00 -109.46
CA ILE A 266 25.36 28.24 -110.73
C ILE A 266 24.90 27.22 -111.81
N ASP A 267 24.46 27.68 -112.99
CA ASP A 267 24.07 26.76 -114.09
C ASP A 267 25.28 25.86 -114.48
N PRO A 268 25.12 24.52 -114.48
CA PRO A 268 26.18 23.58 -114.84
C PRO A 268 26.84 23.86 -116.20
N LYS A 269 26.12 24.49 -117.14
CA LYS A 269 26.63 24.86 -118.47
C LYS A 269 27.69 25.96 -118.40
N ILE A 270 27.66 26.83 -117.39
CA ILE A 270 28.63 27.93 -117.20
C ILE A 270 29.95 27.37 -116.68
N ILE A 271 29.90 26.54 -115.63
CA ILE A 271 31.09 25.86 -115.06
C ILE A 271 31.77 24.97 -116.12
N ALA A 272 31.00 24.24 -116.93
CA ALA A 272 31.54 23.40 -118.00
C ALA A 272 32.35 24.20 -119.04
N LYS A 273 31.97 25.45 -119.32
CA LYS A 273 32.70 26.33 -120.24
C LYS A 273 33.95 26.96 -119.61
N ILE A 274 34.02 27.05 -118.28
CA ILE A 274 35.14 27.67 -117.55
C ILE A 274 36.21 26.66 -117.13
N ARG A 275 35.87 25.38 -116.96
CA ARG A 275 36.83 24.30 -116.69
C ARG A 275 38.07 24.29 -117.61
N PRO A 276 37.94 24.48 -118.95
CA PRO A 276 39.10 24.57 -119.84
C PRO A 276 40.00 25.79 -119.56
N TYR A 277 39.44 26.89 -119.05
CA TYR A 277 40.19 28.10 -118.67
C TYR A 277 40.95 27.87 -117.36
N ILE A 278 40.32 27.24 -116.36
CA ILE A 278 40.98 26.95 -115.06
C ILE A 278 42.18 26.00 -115.23
N ALA A 279 42.12 25.09 -116.21
CA ALA A 279 43.18 24.16 -116.58
C ALA A 279 44.32 24.78 -117.43
N ASN A 280 44.15 26.00 -117.95
CA ASN A 280 45.16 26.67 -118.78
C ASN A 280 46.32 27.24 -117.91
N PRO A 281 47.60 26.92 -118.20
CA PRO A 281 48.75 27.44 -117.46
C PRO A 281 48.88 28.97 -117.47
N ASP A 282 48.37 29.63 -118.51
CA ASP A 282 48.37 31.09 -118.65
C ASP A 282 47.26 31.77 -117.81
N PHE A 283 46.32 30.99 -117.25
CA PHE A 283 45.14 31.45 -116.51
C PHE A 283 45.26 31.18 -114.99
N VAL A 284 46.40 31.57 -114.43
CA VAL A 284 46.71 31.43 -113.00
C VAL A 284 46.93 32.82 -112.41
N PRO A 285 46.41 33.12 -111.20
CA PRO A 285 46.55 34.44 -110.57
C PRO A 285 47.99 34.99 -110.56
N ALA A 286 48.99 34.13 -110.32
CA ALA A 286 50.41 34.51 -110.26
C ALA A 286 51.03 34.86 -111.63
N VAL A 287 50.48 34.35 -112.74
CA VAL A 287 50.94 34.67 -114.11
C VAL A 287 50.30 35.97 -114.60
N ILE A 288 49.03 36.17 -114.27
CA ILE A 288 48.25 37.34 -114.65
C ILE A 288 48.67 38.59 -113.87
N GLU A 289 49.09 38.43 -112.61
CA GLU A 289 49.62 39.53 -111.77
C GLU A 289 50.84 40.22 -112.40
N LYS A 290 51.66 39.48 -113.18
CA LYS A 290 52.81 40.05 -113.90
C LYS A 290 52.40 40.91 -115.11
N GLN A 291 51.18 40.74 -115.62
CA GLN A 291 50.66 41.47 -116.79
C GLN A 291 49.65 42.55 -116.41
N SER A 292 48.88 42.35 -115.34
CA SER A 292 47.98 43.34 -114.73
C SER A 292 47.61 42.92 -113.31
N LYS A 293 47.93 43.75 -112.31
CA LYS A 293 47.51 43.53 -110.91
C LYS A 293 45.99 43.61 -110.74
N ALA A 294 45.34 44.45 -111.54
CA ALA A 294 43.89 44.64 -111.54
C ALA A 294 43.13 43.38 -112.02
N ALA A 295 43.74 42.60 -112.92
CA ALA A 295 43.14 41.37 -113.44
C ALA A 295 43.26 40.17 -112.48
N THR A 296 44.20 40.21 -111.52
CA THR A 296 44.45 39.11 -110.57
C THR A 296 43.26 38.83 -109.65
N GLY A 297 42.58 39.87 -109.18
CA GLY A 297 41.39 39.73 -108.32
C GLY A 297 40.24 39.03 -109.02
N LEU A 298 40.05 39.31 -110.31
CA LEU A 298 39.00 38.72 -111.14
C LEU A 298 39.25 37.23 -111.43
N VAL A 299 40.50 36.81 -111.65
CA VAL A 299 40.81 35.38 -111.86
C VAL A 299 40.68 34.54 -110.59
N LYS A 300 41.06 35.09 -109.43
CA LYS A 300 40.84 34.39 -108.14
C LYS A 300 39.36 34.12 -107.89
N TRP A 301 38.50 35.07 -108.24
CA TRP A 301 37.05 34.94 -108.13
C TRP A 301 36.47 33.85 -109.05
N VAL A 302 36.83 33.84 -110.34
CA VAL A 302 36.35 32.80 -111.27
C VAL A 302 36.76 31.39 -110.81
N ARG A 303 37.96 31.22 -110.22
CA ARG A 303 38.43 29.93 -109.67
C ARG A 303 37.71 29.51 -108.39
N ALA A 304 37.45 30.43 -107.47
CA ALA A 304 36.80 30.10 -106.20
C ALA A 304 35.34 29.66 -106.37
N MET A 305 34.64 30.19 -107.38
CA MET A 305 33.26 29.79 -107.69
C MET A 305 33.14 28.35 -108.18
N GLU A 306 34.18 27.79 -108.82
CA GLU A 306 34.20 26.37 -109.22
C GLU A 306 34.45 25.43 -108.03
N VAL A 307 35.30 25.83 -107.09
CA VAL A 307 35.59 25.06 -105.87
C VAL A 307 34.36 24.98 -104.96
N TYR A 308 33.60 26.07 -104.84
CA TYR A 308 32.39 26.12 -104.02
C TYR A 308 31.24 25.25 -104.56
N ASP A 309 30.97 25.28 -105.88
CA ASP A 309 29.95 24.41 -106.53
C ASP A 309 30.23 22.91 -106.33
N LYS A 310 31.52 22.52 -106.28
CA LYS A 310 31.92 21.13 -106.05
C LYS A 310 31.55 20.63 -104.65
N VAL A 311 31.67 21.50 -103.63
CA VAL A 311 31.41 21.12 -102.23
C VAL A 311 29.93 21.26 -101.88
N ALA A 312 29.23 22.28 -102.37
CA ALA A 312 27.80 22.48 -102.13
C ALA A 312 26.95 21.25 -102.50
N LYS A 313 27.29 20.54 -103.59
CA LYS A 313 26.58 19.31 -104.03
C LYS A 313 26.73 18.11 -103.09
N VAL A 314 27.73 18.09 -102.21
CA VAL A 314 27.96 16.99 -101.26
C VAL A 314 27.18 17.18 -99.95
N VAL A 315 26.89 18.43 -99.57
CA VAL A 315 26.30 18.75 -98.25
C VAL A 315 24.77 18.90 -98.29
N GLU A 316 24.18 19.20 -99.45
CA GLU A 316 22.72 19.35 -99.65
C GLU A 316 21.88 18.14 -99.16
N PRO A 317 22.23 16.88 -99.47
CA PRO A 317 21.43 15.72 -99.05
C PRO A 317 21.45 15.50 -97.52
N LYS A 318 22.57 15.81 -96.87
CA LYS A 318 22.74 15.61 -95.42
C LYS A 318 21.97 16.65 -94.60
N ARG A 319 21.84 17.87 -95.12
CA ARG A 319 21.10 18.98 -94.48
C ARG A 319 19.59 18.73 -94.42
N ILE A 320 19.03 18.05 -95.43
CA ILE A 320 17.61 17.66 -95.47
C ILE A 320 17.34 16.51 -94.47
N ALA A 321 18.21 15.51 -94.43
CA ALA A 321 18.08 14.37 -93.49
C ALA A 321 18.15 14.81 -92.02
N LEU A 322 19.03 15.76 -91.69
CA LEU A 322 19.15 16.32 -90.33
C LEU A 322 17.86 16.98 -89.86
N LYS A 323 17.26 17.81 -90.72
CA LYS A 323 16.06 18.58 -90.37
C LYS A 323 14.86 17.66 -90.09
N GLN A 324 14.73 16.56 -90.82
CA GLN A 324 13.65 15.60 -90.62
C GLN A 324 13.79 14.83 -89.31
N ALA A 325 15.02 14.44 -88.94
CA ALA A 325 15.28 13.79 -87.65
C ALA A 325 15.06 14.73 -86.44
N GLU A 326 15.39 16.03 -86.56
CA GLU A 326 15.11 17.03 -85.50
C GLU A 326 13.60 17.26 -85.29
N ASP A 327 12.78 17.24 -86.36
CA ASP A 327 11.33 17.40 -86.27
C ASP A 327 10.65 16.17 -85.62
N ASP A 328 11.08 14.95 -85.97
CA ASP A 328 10.55 13.70 -85.39
C ASP A 328 10.90 13.57 -83.90
N LEU A 329 12.12 13.96 -83.51
CA LEU A 329 12.55 13.98 -82.11
C LEU A 329 11.68 14.91 -81.24
N LYS A 330 11.28 16.06 -81.80
CA LYS A 330 10.47 17.05 -81.09
C LYS A 330 9.09 16.51 -80.73
N VAL A 331 8.42 15.83 -81.66
CA VAL A 331 7.10 15.22 -81.43
C VAL A 331 7.17 14.13 -80.35
N MET A 332 8.21 13.30 -80.37
CA MET A 332 8.41 12.26 -79.37
C MET A 332 8.67 12.82 -77.96
N MET A 333 9.44 13.92 -77.86
CA MET A 333 9.69 14.60 -76.59
C MET A 333 8.44 15.29 -76.01
N GLU A 334 7.58 15.88 -76.85
CA GLU A 334 6.31 16.48 -76.41
C GLU A 334 5.35 15.41 -75.86
N GLY A 335 5.24 14.25 -76.52
CA GLY A 335 4.42 13.13 -76.03
C GLY A 335 4.94 12.48 -74.74
N LEU A 336 6.27 12.46 -74.54
CA LEU A 336 6.90 11.99 -73.32
C LEU A 336 6.61 12.93 -72.13
N ALA A 337 6.65 14.25 -72.36
CA ALA A 337 6.39 15.26 -71.33
C ALA A 337 4.94 15.19 -70.80
N GLU A 338 3.96 14.95 -71.67
CA GLU A 338 2.56 14.75 -71.27
C GLU A 338 2.38 13.50 -70.39
N LYS A 339 3.02 12.39 -70.76
CA LYS A 339 2.97 11.14 -69.99
C LYS A 339 3.69 11.25 -68.65
N GLN A 340 4.83 11.94 -68.59
CA GLN A 340 5.53 12.25 -67.34
C GLN A 340 4.69 13.15 -66.41
N ALA A 341 3.97 14.13 -66.95
CA ALA A 341 3.06 14.99 -66.17
C ALA A 341 1.87 14.19 -65.59
N ALA A 342 1.29 13.29 -66.38
CA ALA A 342 0.23 12.39 -65.92
C ALA A 342 0.73 11.42 -64.83
N LEU A 343 1.94 10.86 -65.00
CA LEU A 343 2.57 10.01 -63.97
C LEU A 343 2.80 10.78 -62.66
N LYS A 344 3.25 12.03 -62.74
CA LYS A 344 3.45 12.88 -61.57
C LYS A 344 2.13 13.13 -60.80
N GLN A 345 1.03 13.42 -61.50
CA GLN A 345 -0.27 13.59 -60.85
C GLN A 345 -0.74 12.33 -60.12
N VAL A 346 -0.53 11.14 -60.71
CA VAL A 346 -0.88 9.87 -60.07
C VAL A 346 0.01 9.59 -58.85
N LEU A 347 1.30 9.88 -58.93
CA LEU A 347 2.22 9.73 -57.79
C LEU A 347 1.91 10.71 -56.64
N ASP A 348 1.59 11.97 -56.95
CA ASP A 348 1.20 12.96 -55.94
C ASP A 348 -0.11 12.54 -55.22
N LYS A 349 -1.08 11.99 -55.98
CA LYS A 349 -2.33 11.47 -55.43
C LYS A 349 -2.13 10.23 -54.55
N ILE A 350 -1.20 9.33 -54.91
CA ILE A 350 -0.82 8.20 -54.06
C ILE A 350 -0.14 8.68 -52.78
N ALA A 351 0.78 9.65 -52.86
CA ALA A 351 1.43 10.19 -51.67
C ALA A 351 0.43 10.82 -50.68
N GLU A 352 -0.60 11.49 -51.19
CA GLU A 352 -1.70 12.02 -50.36
C GLU A 352 -2.55 10.89 -49.74
N LEU A 353 -2.89 9.85 -50.50
CA LEU A 353 -3.61 8.69 -50.01
C LEU A 353 -2.80 7.89 -48.96
N GLU A 354 -1.49 7.73 -49.15
CA GLU A 354 -0.58 7.11 -48.18
C GLU A 354 -0.50 7.91 -46.88
N ALA A 355 -0.44 9.26 -46.96
CA ALA A 355 -0.43 10.12 -45.79
C ALA A 355 -1.76 10.05 -45.00
N ASN A 356 -2.89 10.05 -45.71
CA ASN A 356 -4.22 9.90 -45.10
C ASN A 356 -4.42 8.50 -44.50
N PHE A 357 -3.96 7.45 -45.18
CA PHE A 357 -3.95 6.08 -44.65
C PHE A 357 -3.14 5.99 -43.37
N LYS A 358 -1.91 6.52 -43.36
CA LYS A 358 -1.06 6.51 -42.17
C LYS A 358 -1.72 7.21 -41.00
N LYS A 359 -2.29 8.41 -41.20
CA LYS A 359 -3.00 9.14 -40.15
C LYS A 359 -4.21 8.35 -39.61
N ALA A 360 -5.04 7.80 -40.50
CA ALA A 360 -6.22 7.02 -40.10
C ALA A 360 -5.83 5.71 -39.39
N ASN A 361 -4.74 5.07 -39.81
CA ASN A 361 -4.22 3.87 -39.16
C ASN A 361 -3.61 4.17 -37.79
N ASP A 362 -2.87 5.27 -37.64
CA ASP A 362 -2.32 5.73 -36.36
C ASP A 362 -3.47 6.06 -35.37
N GLU A 363 -4.52 6.74 -35.83
CA GLU A 363 -5.73 7.02 -35.03
C GLU A 363 -6.44 5.72 -34.62
N LYS A 364 -6.61 4.77 -35.55
CA LYS A 364 -7.22 3.46 -35.27
C LYS A 364 -6.39 2.64 -34.29
N GLU A 365 -5.07 2.61 -34.43
CA GLU A 365 -4.16 1.91 -33.52
C GLU A 365 -4.16 2.54 -32.13
N SER A 366 -4.16 3.87 -32.04
CA SER A 366 -4.34 4.59 -30.77
C SER A 366 -5.67 4.25 -30.11
N LEU A 367 -6.78 4.24 -30.86
CA LEU A 367 -8.10 3.90 -30.33
C LEU A 367 -8.17 2.44 -29.89
N ALA A 368 -7.57 1.53 -30.66
CA ALA A 368 -7.50 0.11 -30.32
C ALA A 368 -6.71 -0.12 -29.02
N ASN A 369 -5.58 0.56 -28.85
CA ASN A 369 -4.78 0.51 -27.63
C ASN A 369 -5.53 1.08 -26.42
N GLN A 370 -6.32 2.14 -26.61
CA GLN A 370 -7.17 2.70 -25.55
C GLN A 370 -8.27 1.74 -25.13
N VAL A 371 -8.96 1.09 -26.08
CA VAL A 371 -10.01 0.10 -25.79
C VAL A 371 -9.42 -1.14 -25.10
N ASP A 372 -8.30 -1.68 -25.58
CA ASP A 372 -7.63 -2.84 -24.96
C ASP A 372 -7.12 -2.51 -23.54
N SER A 373 -6.55 -1.31 -23.34
CA SER A 373 -6.16 -0.84 -22.01
C SER A 373 -7.36 -0.72 -21.08
N CYS A 374 -8.46 -0.09 -21.53
CA CYS A 374 -9.68 0.07 -20.76
C CYS A 374 -10.33 -1.28 -20.40
N GLU A 375 -10.38 -2.23 -21.34
CA GLU A 375 -10.91 -3.58 -21.10
C GLU A 375 -10.08 -4.33 -20.06
N LYS A 376 -8.74 -4.29 -20.17
CA LYS A 376 -7.84 -4.89 -19.17
C LYS A 376 -8.02 -4.25 -17.79
N LYS A 377 -8.13 -2.93 -17.73
CA LYS A 377 -8.40 -2.19 -16.47
C LYS A 377 -9.76 -2.58 -15.87
N LEU A 378 -10.80 -2.71 -16.67
CA LEU A 378 -12.12 -3.14 -16.21
C LEU A 378 -12.12 -4.57 -15.67
N VAL A 379 -11.45 -5.51 -16.34
CA VAL A 379 -11.30 -6.88 -15.84
C VAL A 379 -10.55 -6.90 -14.50
N ARG A 380 -9.46 -6.13 -14.40
CA ARG A 380 -8.67 -5.96 -13.19
C ARG A 380 -9.48 -5.36 -12.04
N ALA A 381 -10.25 -4.32 -12.33
CA ALA A 381 -11.08 -3.64 -11.35
C ALA A 381 -12.27 -4.51 -10.90
N GLY A 382 -12.89 -5.26 -11.81
CA GLY A 382 -13.92 -6.23 -11.49
C GLY A 382 -13.42 -7.30 -10.53
N LYS A 383 -12.21 -7.84 -10.74
CA LYS A 383 -11.55 -8.76 -9.79
C LYS A 383 -11.29 -8.11 -8.43
N LEU A 384 -10.83 -6.85 -8.42
CA LEU A 384 -10.54 -6.11 -7.20
C LEU A 384 -11.81 -5.84 -6.37
N ILE A 385 -12.85 -5.28 -7.00
CA ILE A 385 -14.13 -4.91 -6.35
C ILE A 385 -14.89 -6.15 -5.88
N SER A 386 -14.96 -7.20 -6.71
CA SER A 386 -15.64 -8.45 -6.32
C SER A 386 -14.88 -9.19 -5.22
N GLY A 387 -13.54 -9.24 -5.30
CA GLY A 387 -12.70 -9.90 -4.29
C GLY A 387 -12.73 -9.18 -2.93
N LEU A 388 -12.70 -7.85 -2.94
CA LEU A 388 -12.65 -7.02 -1.72
C LEU A 388 -14.02 -6.50 -1.27
N GLY A 389 -15.11 -6.87 -1.95
CA GLY A 389 -16.46 -6.39 -1.60
C GLY A 389 -16.88 -6.76 -0.17
N GLY A 390 -16.57 -7.97 0.29
CA GLY A 390 -16.80 -8.37 1.69
C GLY A 390 -15.92 -7.61 2.69
N GLU A 391 -14.69 -7.28 2.30
CA GLU A 391 -13.76 -6.48 3.12
C GLU A 391 -14.25 -5.04 3.25
N LYS A 392 -14.80 -4.46 2.17
CA LYS A 392 -15.40 -3.13 2.19
C LYS A 392 -16.47 -3.00 3.28
N THR A 393 -17.39 -3.97 3.38
CA THR A 393 -18.42 -3.98 4.43
C THR A 393 -17.80 -4.06 5.81
N ARG A 394 -16.85 -4.99 6.02
CA ARG A 394 -16.15 -5.18 7.28
C ARG A 394 -15.38 -3.94 7.73
N TRP A 395 -14.63 -3.32 6.82
CA TRP A 395 -13.88 -2.09 7.11
C TRP A 395 -14.81 -0.91 7.39
N THR A 396 -15.97 -0.84 6.73
CA THR A 396 -16.98 0.21 7.01
C THR A 396 -17.52 0.09 8.43
N GLU A 397 -17.83 -1.13 8.86
CA GLU A 397 -18.25 -1.42 10.24
C GLU A 397 -17.11 -1.14 11.25
N ASN A 398 -15.88 -1.53 10.93
CA ASN A 398 -14.71 -1.28 11.77
C ASN A 398 -14.42 0.22 11.90
N VAL A 399 -14.50 1.02 10.82
CA VAL A 399 -14.33 2.48 10.88
C VAL A 399 -15.40 3.12 11.75
N LYS A 400 -16.64 2.65 11.67
CA LYS A 400 -17.72 3.13 12.55
C LYS A 400 -17.43 2.80 14.01
N THR A 401 -17.09 1.55 14.30
CA THR A 401 -16.78 1.07 15.65
C THR A 401 -15.57 1.77 16.24
N LEU A 402 -14.48 1.89 15.47
CA LEU A 402 -13.27 2.62 15.87
C LEU A 402 -13.53 4.12 15.99
N GLY A 403 -14.47 4.70 15.23
CA GLY A 403 -14.89 6.08 15.39
C GLY A 403 -15.63 6.35 16.70
N GLU A 404 -16.51 5.43 17.08
CA GLU A 404 -17.18 5.44 18.38
C GLU A 404 -16.17 5.22 19.52
N GLU A 405 -15.27 4.24 19.39
CA GLU A 405 -14.18 3.98 20.34
C GLU A 405 -13.31 5.24 20.49
N PHE A 406 -12.81 5.82 19.39
CA PHE A 406 -11.95 7.01 19.39
C PHE A 406 -12.55 8.18 20.17
N THR A 407 -13.87 8.36 20.06
CA THR A 407 -14.60 9.38 20.81
C THR A 407 -14.63 9.04 22.29
N ASN A 408 -14.97 7.79 22.63
CA ASN A 408 -15.10 7.29 24.01
C ASN A 408 -13.76 7.03 24.73
N VAL A 409 -12.62 6.96 24.01
CA VAL A 409 -11.29 6.68 24.58
C VAL A 409 -10.99 7.60 25.76
N THR A 410 -11.42 8.86 25.72
CA THR A 410 -11.12 9.82 26.80
C THR A 410 -11.68 9.38 28.15
N GLY A 411 -12.96 9.01 28.23
CA GLY A 411 -13.59 8.52 29.45
C GLY A 411 -13.11 7.11 29.83
N ASP A 412 -12.97 6.23 28.83
CA ASP A 412 -12.59 4.82 29.06
C ASP A 412 -11.16 4.70 29.61
N VAL A 413 -10.22 5.48 29.08
CA VAL A 413 -8.84 5.55 29.57
C VAL A 413 -8.77 6.26 30.92
N LEU A 414 -9.62 7.26 31.17
CA LEU A 414 -9.68 7.96 32.46
C LEU A 414 -10.06 6.99 33.60
N VAL A 415 -11.14 6.22 33.42
CA VAL A 415 -11.55 5.19 34.38
C VAL A 415 -10.47 4.11 34.49
N SER A 416 -9.95 3.61 33.36
CA SER A 416 -8.91 2.58 33.35
C SER A 416 -7.62 3.01 34.07
N SER A 417 -7.26 4.29 33.96
CA SER A 417 -6.10 4.85 34.67
C SER A 417 -6.32 4.90 36.18
N ALA A 418 -7.56 5.13 36.64
CA ALA A 418 -7.91 5.02 38.05
C ALA A 418 -7.82 3.58 38.56
N ILE A 419 -8.22 2.60 37.73
CA ILE A 419 -8.04 1.18 38.06
C ILE A 419 -6.55 0.86 38.26
N VAL A 420 -5.69 1.29 37.33
CA VAL A 420 -4.24 1.08 37.41
C VAL A 420 -3.60 1.78 38.60
N ALA A 421 -4.00 3.01 38.90
CA ALA A 421 -3.38 3.81 39.96
C ALA A 421 -3.80 3.38 41.39
N TYR A 422 -5.07 2.99 41.59
CA TYR A 422 -5.65 2.80 42.92
C TYR A 422 -6.15 1.38 43.21
N LEU A 423 -6.71 0.69 42.21
CA LEU A 423 -7.58 -0.46 42.50
C LEU A 423 -6.84 -1.79 42.68
N GLY A 424 -5.52 -1.83 42.45
CA GLY A 424 -4.70 -3.03 42.54
C GLY A 424 -4.86 -3.82 43.85
N VAL A 425 -5.00 -3.16 44.99
CA VAL A 425 -5.10 -3.81 46.32
C VAL A 425 -6.49 -4.36 46.64
N PHE A 426 -7.53 -3.88 45.97
CA PHE A 426 -8.92 -4.19 46.30
C PHE A 426 -9.38 -5.51 45.67
N SER A 427 -10.36 -6.18 46.30
CA SER A 427 -11.04 -7.36 45.72
C SER A 427 -12.02 -6.96 44.62
N SER A 428 -12.46 -7.93 43.81
CA SER A 428 -13.38 -7.71 42.68
C SER A 428 -14.61 -6.89 43.05
N THR A 429 -15.26 -7.21 44.17
CA THR A 429 -16.45 -6.50 44.66
C THR A 429 -16.25 -4.98 44.79
N TYR A 430 -15.18 -4.53 45.43
CA TYR A 430 -14.88 -3.09 45.56
C TYR A 430 -14.48 -2.47 44.23
N ARG A 431 -13.83 -3.22 43.34
CA ARG A 431 -13.48 -2.73 42.00
C ARG A 431 -14.75 -2.50 41.18
N ASP A 432 -15.67 -3.45 41.19
CA ASP A 432 -16.92 -3.38 40.44
C ASP A 432 -17.80 -2.24 40.96
N ASP A 433 -17.91 -2.07 42.28
CA ASP A 433 -18.58 -0.93 42.92
C ASP A 433 -18.00 0.41 42.41
N PHE A 434 -16.66 0.56 42.50
CA PHE A 434 -15.97 1.78 42.10
C PHE A 434 -16.12 2.07 40.61
N VAL A 435 -15.91 1.07 39.74
CA VAL A 435 -15.99 1.22 38.29
C VAL A 435 -17.40 1.57 37.85
N THR A 436 -18.42 0.90 38.40
CA THR A 436 -19.83 1.21 38.10
C THR A 436 -20.18 2.66 38.41
N GLU A 437 -19.75 3.15 39.57
CA GLU A 437 -20.00 4.53 39.98
C GLU A 437 -19.16 5.52 39.16
N ALA A 438 -17.89 5.21 38.91
CA ALA A 438 -16.98 6.04 38.12
C ALA A 438 -17.49 6.25 36.68
N VAL A 439 -17.96 5.19 36.02
CA VAL A 439 -18.51 5.27 34.66
C VAL A 439 -19.77 6.14 34.63
N LYS A 440 -20.63 6.02 35.65
CA LYS A 440 -21.82 6.87 35.79
C LYS A 440 -21.41 8.35 35.90
N ASP A 441 -20.46 8.68 36.77
CA ASP A 441 -20.02 10.06 36.97
C ASP A 441 -19.41 10.69 35.72
N VAL A 442 -18.47 9.97 35.09
CA VAL A 442 -17.79 10.40 33.85
C VAL A 442 -18.83 10.82 32.81
N ARG A 443 -19.86 10.00 32.60
CA ARG A 443 -20.92 10.28 31.64
C ARG A 443 -21.81 11.45 32.07
N THR A 444 -22.16 11.57 33.35
CA THR A 444 -22.97 12.70 33.84
C THR A 444 -22.27 14.06 33.71
N LYS A 445 -20.93 14.08 33.73
CA LYS A 445 -20.11 15.29 33.54
C LYS A 445 -19.81 15.64 32.09
N GLY A 446 -20.44 14.93 31.14
CA GLY A 446 -20.27 15.18 29.71
C GLY A 446 -18.94 14.69 29.13
N ILE A 447 -18.21 13.82 29.83
CA ILE A 447 -17.02 13.18 29.28
C ILE A 447 -17.47 11.98 28.42
N PRO A 448 -17.10 11.93 27.12
CA PRO A 448 -17.42 10.78 26.28
C PRO A 448 -16.77 9.50 26.82
N GLY A 449 -17.57 8.45 26.97
CA GLY A 449 -17.13 7.17 27.52
C GLY A 449 -18.17 6.08 27.29
N SER A 450 -17.70 4.84 27.25
CA SER A 450 -18.51 3.65 27.04
C SER A 450 -19.47 3.40 28.22
N ALA A 451 -20.57 2.69 27.96
CA ALA A 451 -21.55 2.36 29.01
C ALA A 451 -21.00 1.37 30.04
N THR A 452 -20.06 0.53 29.63
CA THR A 452 -19.36 -0.43 30.47
C THR A 452 -17.88 -0.34 30.13
N VAL A 453 -17.05 -0.13 31.15
CA VAL A 453 -15.59 -0.07 31.00
C VAL A 453 -14.99 -1.35 31.59
N GLN A 454 -14.27 -2.10 30.76
CA GLN A 454 -13.52 -3.28 31.18
C GLN A 454 -12.04 -3.06 30.87
N LEU A 455 -11.18 -3.20 31.88
CA LEU A 455 -9.76 -2.92 31.76
C LEU A 455 -9.10 -3.79 30.67
N GLU A 456 -9.50 -5.07 30.59
CA GLU A 456 -9.13 -6.00 29.53
C GLU A 456 -9.39 -5.47 28.12
N LYS A 457 -10.54 -4.84 27.88
CA LYS A 457 -10.89 -4.33 26.54
C LYS A 457 -10.17 -3.03 26.20
N VAL A 458 -10.01 -2.15 27.18
CA VAL A 458 -9.45 -0.81 26.95
C VAL A 458 -7.93 -0.88 26.83
N LEU A 459 -7.26 -1.53 27.79
CA LEU A 459 -5.80 -1.55 27.92
C LEU A 459 -5.17 -2.93 27.71
N GLY A 460 -5.97 -3.99 27.72
CA GLY A 460 -5.51 -5.34 27.51
C GLY A 460 -5.20 -5.63 26.04
N ASN A 461 -4.18 -6.45 25.83
CA ASN A 461 -3.88 -7.02 24.52
C ASN A 461 -4.30 -8.49 24.52
N PRO A 462 -5.26 -8.91 23.68
CA PRO A 462 -5.78 -10.28 23.68
C PRO A 462 -4.69 -11.36 23.47
N VAL A 463 -3.65 -11.05 22.67
CA VAL A 463 -2.52 -11.96 22.44
C VAL A 463 -1.68 -12.09 23.71
N GLN A 464 -1.36 -10.97 24.36
CA GLN A 464 -0.56 -10.97 25.58
C GLN A 464 -1.28 -11.64 26.75
N ILE A 465 -2.57 -11.36 26.94
CA ILE A 465 -3.40 -11.98 27.99
C ILE A 465 -3.44 -13.49 27.82
N ARG A 466 -3.55 -13.93 26.59
CA ARG A 466 -3.52 -15.35 26.26
C ARG A 466 -2.16 -15.99 26.56
N ASP A 467 -1.06 -15.33 26.23
CA ASP A 467 0.28 -15.81 26.59
C ASP A 467 0.44 -15.93 28.11
N TRP A 468 -0.07 -14.95 28.87
CA TRP A 468 -0.12 -15.02 30.33
C TRP A 468 -0.92 -16.22 30.83
N ASN A 469 -2.08 -16.49 30.23
CA ASN A 469 -2.90 -17.65 30.58
C ASN A 469 -2.17 -18.97 30.30
N LEU A 470 -1.42 -19.07 29.19
CA LEU A 470 -0.58 -20.23 28.89
C LEU A 470 0.60 -20.38 29.87
N GLN A 471 1.09 -19.27 30.41
CA GLN A 471 2.16 -19.22 31.41
C GLN A 471 1.66 -19.45 32.85
N GLY A 472 0.36 -19.67 33.05
CA GLY A 472 -0.25 -20.03 34.33
C GLY A 472 -0.94 -18.88 35.06
N LEU A 473 -1.25 -17.76 34.40
CA LEU A 473 -2.19 -16.78 34.95
C LEU A 473 -3.61 -17.37 34.95
N PRO A 474 -4.36 -17.28 36.06
CA PRO A 474 -5.78 -17.64 36.06
C PRO A 474 -6.60 -16.76 35.12
N ARG A 475 -7.67 -17.31 34.54
CA ARG A 475 -8.50 -16.65 33.52
C ARG A 475 -9.60 -15.77 34.10
N ASP A 476 -9.65 -15.61 35.41
CA ASP A 476 -10.65 -14.75 36.05
C ASP A 476 -10.31 -13.27 35.86
N THR A 477 -11.34 -12.42 35.85
CA THR A 477 -11.23 -10.98 35.61
C THR A 477 -10.25 -10.30 36.55
N LEU A 478 -10.20 -10.69 37.83
CA LEU A 478 -9.30 -10.08 38.80
C LEU A 478 -7.82 -10.36 38.46
N SER A 479 -7.50 -11.60 38.09
CA SER A 479 -6.14 -12.01 37.70
C SER A 479 -5.68 -11.32 36.41
N ILE A 480 -6.55 -11.22 35.41
CA ILE A 480 -6.28 -10.51 34.16
C ILE A 480 -6.06 -9.02 34.44
N ASP A 481 -6.94 -8.39 35.22
CA ASP A 481 -6.79 -6.98 35.60
C ASP A 481 -5.48 -6.75 36.35
N ASN A 482 -5.14 -7.62 37.30
CA ASN A 482 -3.88 -7.54 38.03
C ASN A 482 -2.65 -7.61 37.11
N ALA A 483 -2.68 -8.48 36.10
CA ALA A 483 -1.62 -8.57 35.11
C ALA A 483 -1.53 -7.31 34.24
N ILE A 484 -2.67 -6.70 33.88
CA ILE A 484 -2.70 -5.43 33.15
C ILE A 484 -2.17 -4.29 34.01
N ILE A 485 -2.59 -4.19 35.28
CA ILE A 485 -2.11 -3.18 36.24
C ILE A 485 -0.59 -3.29 36.36
N MET A 486 -0.07 -4.50 36.53
CA MET A 486 1.36 -4.78 36.59
C MET A 486 2.11 -4.31 35.33
N SER A 487 1.55 -4.58 34.15
CA SER A 487 2.14 -4.25 32.84
C SER A 487 2.11 -2.76 32.52
N LYS A 488 1.04 -2.05 32.94
CA LYS A 488 0.81 -0.64 32.60
C LYS A 488 1.28 0.35 33.66
N SER A 489 1.50 -0.11 34.90
CA SER A 489 1.99 0.72 36.00
C SER A 489 3.45 1.13 35.81
N ARG A 490 3.80 2.38 36.18
CA ARG A 490 5.19 2.83 36.19
C ARG A 490 5.94 2.32 37.42
N ARG A 491 5.26 2.19 38.55
CA ARG A 491 5.82 1.70 39.82
C ARG A 491 5.96 0.18 39.80
N TRP A 492 6.92 -0.34 40.57
CA TRP A 492 7.13 -1.79 40.64
C TRP A 492 6.00 -2.48 41.39
N PRO A 493 5.54 -3.64 40.92
CA PRO A 493 4.46 -4.40 41.54
C PRO A 493 4.94 -5.12 42.80
N LEU A 494 4.22 -4.90 43.91
CA LEU A 494 4.28 -5.74 45.10
C LEU A 494 2.98 -6.53 45.20
N MET A 495 3.11 -7.83 44.96
CA MET A 495 2.00 -8.77 44.85
C MET A 495 1.78 -9.48 46.19
N ILE A 496 0.59 -9.28 46.76
CA ILE A 496 0.09 -10.01 47.93
C ILE A 496 -0.38 -11.37 47.43
N ASP A 497 0.48 -12.38 47.59
CA ASP A 497 0.33 -13.70 46.98
C ASP A 497 0.56 -14.82 48.01
N PRO A 498 -0.40 -15.04 48.92
CA PRO A 498 -0.27 -16.06 49.98
C PRO A 498 -0.18 -17.49 49.42
N GLN A 499 -0.77 -17.76 48.25
CA GLN A 499 -0.77 -19.08 47.62
C GLN A 499 0.41 -19.31 46.64
N GLY A 500 1.18 -18.28 46.29
CA GLY A 500 2.32 -18.39 45.38
C GLY A 500 1.94 -18.45 43.89
N GLN A 501 0.73 -18.03 43.52
CA GLN A 501 0.24 -18.06 42.14
C GLN A 501 0.99 -17.06 41.26
N ALA A 502 1.08 -15.80 41.71
CA ALA A 502 1.80 -14.75 41.00
C ALA A 502 3.28 -15.10 40.89
N ASN A 503 3.88 -15.64 41.96
CA ASN A 503 5.27 -16.09 41.95
C ASN A 503 5.54 -17.15 40.86
N LYS A 504 4.71 -18.19 40.78
CA LYS A 504 4.83 -19.24 39.74
C LYS A 504 4.64 -18.65 38.35
N TRP A 505 3.63 -17.79 38.16
CA TRP A 505 3.35 -17.15 36.89
C TRP A 505 4.51 -16.27 36.41
N ILE A 506 5.08 -15.39 37.25
CA ILE A 506 6.20 -14.51 36.86
C ILE A 506 7.44 -15.32 36.46
N ARG A 507 7.75 -16.41 37.18
CA ARG A 507 8.85 -17.31 36.83
C ARG A 507 8.66 -17.94 35.45
N ASN A 508 7.43 -18.28 35.08
CA ASN A 508 7.11 -18.83 33.76
C ASN A 508 7.09 -17.75 32.68
N MET A 509 6.53 -16.58 32.97
CA MET A 509 6.44 -15.44 32.05
C MET A 509 7.81 -14.92 31.63
N GLU A 510 8.73 -14.79 32.59
CA GLU A 510 10.07 -14.27 32.36
C GLU A 510 11.10 -15.39 32.10
N LYS A 511 10.68 -16.65 31.91
CA LYS A 511 11.56 -17.83 31.82
C LYS A 511 12.68 -17.66 30.79
N ASP A 512 12.36 -17.14 29.62
CA ASP A 512 13.32 -16.93 28.52
C ASP A 512 14.31 -15.79 28.83
N ASN A 513 13.92 -14.85 29.71
CA ASN A 513 14.74 -13.73 30.17
C ASN A 513 15.63 -14.07 31.38
N GLN A 514 15.64 -15.35 31.82
CA GLN A 514 16.47 -15.87 32.91
C GLN A 514 16.34 -15.04 34.21
N PRO A 515 15.17 -15.06 34.87
CA PRO A 515 14.88 -14.16 35.97
C PRO A 515 15.71 -14.52 37.21
N GLY A 516 16.32 -13.52 37.84
CA GLY A 516 17.02 -13.66 39.11
C GLY A 516 16.00 -13.77 40.26
N VAL A 517 15.89 -14.95 40.88
CA VAL A 517 14.96 -15.16 42.00
C VAL A 517 15.73 -15.15 43.31
N PHE A 518 15.42 -14.17 44.16
CA PHE A 518 16.17 -13.93 45.40
C PHE A 518 15.26 -13.73 46.61
N LYS A 519 15.85 -13.90 47.80
CA LYS A 519 15.25 -13.52 49.09
C LYS A 519 16.17 -12.53 49.78
N LEU A 520 15.58 -11.55 50.48
CA LEU A 520 16.35 -10.55 51.24
C LEU A 520 17.30 -11.16 52.28
N SER A 521 17.01 -12.37 52.77
CA SER A 521 17.83 -13.08 53.75
C SER A 521 19.12 -13.70 53.18
N GLN A 522 19.34 -13.66 51.86
CA GLN A 522 20.52 -14.28 51.23
C GLN A 522 21.73 -13.34 51.29
N SER A 523 22.89 -13.87 51.69
CA SER A 523 24.14 -13.08 51.82
C SER A 523 24.62 -12.47 50.50
N ASP A 524 24.43 -13.18 49.39
CA ASP A 524 24.92 -12.79 48.07
C ASP A 524 23.88 -11.95 47.28
N PHE A 525 22.78 -11.56 47.93
CA PHE A 525 21.66 -10.86 47.30
C PHE A 525 22.10 -9.58 46.58
N ILE A 526 22.86 -8.71 47.26
CA ILE A 526 23.26 -7.40 46.72
C ILE A 526 24.08 -7.58 45.44
N ARG A 527 25.14 -8.40 45.48
CA ARG A 527 26.01 -8.66 44.32
C ARG A 527 25.23 -9.23 43.12
N ASN A 528 24.31 -10.16 43.38
CA ASN A 528 23.49 -10.76 42.33
C ASN A 528 22.48 -9.75 41.76
N LEU A 529 21.93 -8.87 42.61
CA LEU A 529 21.04 -7.78 42.20
C LEU A 529 21.78 -6.76 41.32
N GLU A 530 22.98 -6.33 41.71
CA GLU A 530 23.83 -5.45 40.89
C GLU A 530 24.08 -6.06 39.50
N THR A 531 24.39 -7.36 39.46
CA THR A 531 24.59 -8.10 38.20
C THR A 531 23.31 -8.10 37.34
N CYS A 532 22.15 -8.36 37.94
CA CYS A 532 20.88 -8.35 37.22
C CYS A 532 20.55 -6.96 36.67
N VAL A 533 20.80 -5.89 37.44
CA VAL A 533 20.58 -4.49 37.02
C VAL A 533 21.50 -4.12 35.85
N GLN A 534 22.78 -4.50 35.92
CA GLN A 534 23.76 -4.24 34.88
C GLN A 534 23.43 -4.93 33.54
N TYR A 535 22.94 -6.18 33.60
CA TYR A 535 22.62 -6.97 32.40
C TYR A 535 21.14 -6.93 32.00
N GLY A 536 20.31 -6.12 32.66
CA GLY A 536 18.88 -6.01 32.34
C GLY A 536 18.06 -7.28 32.65
N ARG A 537 18.54 -8.17 33.51
CA ARG A 537 17.82 -9.40 33.87
C ARG A 537 16.69 -9.08 34.85
N PRO A 538 15.45 -9.58 34.62
CA PRO A 538 14.36 -9.39 35.57
C PRO A 538 14.68 -10.00 36.93
N VAL A 539 14.24 -9.35 38.01
CA VAL A 539 14.41 -9.84 39.39
C VAL A 539 13.06 -10.07 40.04
N LEU A 540 12.90 -11.25 40.65
CA LEU A 540 11.77 -11.61 41.49
C LEU A 540 12.26 -11.74 42.95
N LEU A 541 11.81 -10.80 43.79
CA LEU A 541 12.10 -10.79 45.22
C LEU A 541 10.98 -11.48 46.01
N GLU A 542 11.30 -12.59 46.66
CA GLU A 542 10.31 -13.40 47.36
C GLU A 542 10.21 -13.11 48.86
N ASN A 543 8.99 -13.27 49.39
CA ASN A 543 8.66 -13.18 50.82
C ASN A 543 9.05 -11.83 51.44
N VAL A 544 8.74 -10.76 50.73
CA VAL A 544 8.93 -9.40 51.23
C VAL A 544 8.03 -9.19 52.45
N GLY A 545 8.65 -8.86 53.59
CA GLY A 545 7.93 -8.52 54.83
C GLY A 545 7.27 -7.16 54.75
N GLU A 546 6.77 -6.64 55.87
CA GLU A 546 6.14 -5.31 55.93
C GLU A 546 7.16 -4.17 55.85
N THR A 547 8.40 -4.43 56.26
CA THR A 547 9.54 -3.51 56.15
C THR A 547 10.40 -3.86 54.94
N ILE A 548 10.69 -2.87 54.09
CA ILE A 548 11.58 -3.00 52.95
C ILE A 548 12.94 -2.39 53.30
N ASP A 549 14.02 -3.06 52.93
CA ASP A 549 15.38 -2.54 53.13
C ASP A 549 15.63 -1.26 52.32
N SER A 550 16.19 -0.25 52.97
CA SER A 550 16.61 1.03 52.39
C SER A 550 17.54 0.88 51.18
N ILE A 551 18.31 -0.21 51.07
CA ILE A 551 19.19 -0.47 49.92
C ILE A 551 18.40 -0.53 48.59
N LEU A 552 17.12 -0.94 48.64
CA LEU A 552 16.25 -1.01 47.46
C LEU A 552 15.61 0.32 47.10
N GLU A 553 15.72 1.36 47.93
CA GLU A 553 15.05 2.63 47.71
C GLU A 553 15.40 3.31 46.37
N PRO A 554 16.67 3.34 45.92
CA PRO A 554 17.01 3.88 44.61
C PRO A 554 16.33 3.13 43.46
N LEU A 555 16.23 1.79 43.55
CA LEU A 555 15.56 0.96 42.55
C LEU A 555 14.04 1.17 42.56
N LEU A 556 13.45 1.26 43.76
CA LEU A 556 12.02 1.44 43.92
C LEU A 556 11.53 2.79 43.39
N THR A 557 12.31 3.84 43.64
CA THR A 557 12.03 5.20 43.17
C THR A 557 12.53 5.47 41.74
N LYS A 558 13.28 4.53 41.15
CA LYS A 558 13.94 4.65 39.84
C LYS A 558 14.85 5.89 39.77
N ALA A 559 15.68 6.08 40.80
CA ALA A 559 16.63 7.19 40.94
C ALA A 559 17.86 7.03 40.03
N VAL A 560 17.62 6.87 38.73
CA VAL A 560 18.66 6.74 37.69
C VAL A 560 19.20 8.12 37.33
N TYR A 561 20.52 8.25 37.24
CA TYR A 561 21.20 9.47 36.84
C TYR A 561 22.27 9.17 35.79
N LYS A 562 22.62 10.19 34.98
CA LYS A 562 23.65 10.04 33.95
C LYS A 562 25.04 10.27 34.55
N SER A 563 25.94 9.32 34.35
CA SER A 563 27.35 9.44 34.73
C SER A 563 28.22 8.85 33.63
N GLY A 564 29.19 9.62 33.13
CA GLY A 564 30.11 9.15 32.08
C GLY A 564 29.45 8.79 30.74
N GLY A 565 28.23 9.26 30.46
CA GLY A 565 27.49 8.94 29.24
C GLY A 565 26.54 7.74 29.36
N SER A 566 26.70 6.90 30.38
CA SER A 566 25.77 5.80 30.70
C SER A 566 24.75 6.22 31.78
N ASN A 567 23.60 5.55 31.77
CA ASN A 567 22.64 5.61 32.87
C ASN A 567 23.19 4.77 34.03
N VAL A 568 23.20 5.32 35.24
CA VAL A 568 23.76 4.68 36.44
C VAL A 568 22.75 4.81 37.59
N ILE A 569 22.74 3.82 38.47
CA ILE A 569 21.95 3.81 39.70
C ILE A 569 22.82 3.39 40.88
N ASN A 570 22.61 4.00 42.04
CA ASN A 570 23.31 3.61 43.26
C ASN A 570 22.55 2.48 43.96
N ILE A 571 23.23 1.40 44.30
CA ILE A 571 22.70 0.29 45.10
C ILE A 571 23.64 0.15 46.30
N GLY A 572 23.18 0.58 47.49
CA GLY A 572 24.07 0.78 48.63
C GLY A 572 25.14 1.82 48.30
N ASP A 573 26.41 1.45 48.46
CA ASP A 573 27.56 2.31 48.15
C ASP A 573 28.09 2.12 46.71
N SER A 574 27.55 1.16 45.95
CA SER A 574 27.99 0.82 44.59
C SER A 574 27.22 1.61 43.53
N ALA A 575 27.93 2.27 42.63
CA ALA A 575 27.35 2.85 41.42
C ALA A 575 27.35 1.81 40.29
N VAL A 576 26.15 1.37 39.87
CA VAL A 576 25.94 0.29 38.90
C VAL A 576 25.35 0.85 37.62
N GLU A 577 25.85 0.43 36.47
CA GLU A 577 25.26 0.77 35.18
C GLU A 577 23.82 0.22 35.09
N TYR A 578 22.88 1.07 34.71
CA TYR A 578 21.46 0.74 34.66
C TYR A 578 21.05 0.37 33.24
N HIS A 579 20.54 -0.85 33.08
CA HIS A 579 19.97 -1.31 31.82
C HIS A 579 18.46 -1.03 31.75
N ASP A 580 17.98 -0.45 30.64
CA ASP A 580 16.59 0.01 30.51
C ASP A 580 15.56 -1.15 30.54
N ASP A 581 15.95 -2.35 30.09
CA ASP A 581 15.09 -3.56 30.13
C ASP A 581 14.95 -4.20 31.53
N PHE A 582 15.68 -3.71 32.54
CA PHE A 582 15.59 -4.24 33.90
C PHE A 582 14.16 -4.14 34.46
N LYS A 583 13.68 -5.21 35.10
CA LYS A 583 12.38 -5.26 35.78
C LYS A 583 12.50 -5.81 37.18
N LEU A 584 11.75 -5.25 38.13
CA LEU A 584 11.67 -5.71 39.51
C LEU A 584 10.23 -6.13 39.86
N TYR A 585 10.10 -7.34 40.38
CA TYR A 585 8.85 -7.92 40.89
C TYR A 585 9.02 -8.28 42.36
N LEU A 586 8.04 -7.92 43.19
CA LEU A 586 8.04 -8.25 44.61
C LEU A 586 6.84 -9.14 44.94
N THR A 587 7.04 -10.21 45.71
CA THR A 587 5.94 -11.04 46.22
C THR A 587 6.01 -11.18 47.74
N THR A 588 4.85 -11.21 48.39
CA THR A 588 4.71 -11.53 49.81
C THR A 588 3.75 -12.68 50.03
N LYS A 589 4.06 -13.56 50.99
CA LYS A 589 3.16 -14.63 51.43
C LYS A 589 2.24 -14.19 52.57
N LEU A 590 2.43 -12.98 53.09
CA LEU A 590 1.57 -12.44 54.13
C LEU A 590 0.17 -12.22 53.52
N PRO A 591 -0.89 -12.79 54.10
CA PRO A 591 -2.24 -12.70 53.53
C PRO A 591 -2.91 -11.35 53.78
N ASN A 592 -2.50 -10.63 54.83
CA ASN A 592 -2.98 -9.30 55.17
C ASN A 592 -1.82 -8.46 55.75
N PRO A 593 -0.83 -8.08 54.92
CA PRO A 593 0.30 -7.28 55.36
C PRO A 593 -0.12 -5.82 55.58
N HIS A 594 0.43 -5.19 56.60
CA HIS A 594 0.29 -3.74 56.82
C HIS A 594 1.52 -2.99 56.34
N TYR A 595 1.47 -2.52 55.09
CA TYR A 595 2.51 -1.66 54.53
C TYR A 595 2.33 -0.21 54.97
N ALA A 596 3.39 0.41 55.49
CA ALA A 596 3.37 1.82 55.84
C ALA A 596 3.14 2.72 54.60
N PRO A 597 2.58 3.94 54.76
CA PRO A 597 2.34 4.85 53.65
C PRO A 597 3.58 5.10 52.78
N GLU A 598 4.77 5.11 53.39
CA GLU A 598 6.05 5.27 52.69
C GLU A 598 6.25 4.18 51.62
N VAL A 599 5.96 2.92 51.95
CA VAL A 599 6.04 1.80 51.00
C VAL A 599 4.99 1.97 49.90
N SER A 600 3.76 2.32 50.26
CA SER A 600 2.65 2.52 49.30
C SER A 600 2.90 3.65 48.28
N THR A 601 3.79 4.60 48.57
CA THR A 601 4.21 5.60 47.57
C THR A 601 5.18 5.02 46.53
N LYS A 602 6.03 4.06 46.93
CA LYS A 602 7.15 3.53 46.15
C LYS A 602 6.74 2.37 45.23
N VAL A 603 5.81 1.52 45.67
CA VAL A 603 5.34 0.35 44.92
C VAL A 603 3.85 0.45 44.57
N VAL A 604 3.42 -0.30 43.56
CA VAL A 604 1.98 -0.57 43.34
C VAL A 604 1.60 -1.86 44.06
N LEU A 605 0.69 -1.77 45.01
CA LEU A 605 0.18 -2.93 45.75
C LEU A 605 -0.87 -3.64 44.89
N ILE A 606 -0.67 -4.93 44.64
CA ILE A 606 -1.58 -5.75 43.85
C ILE A 606 -2.01 -6.96 44.68
N ASN A 607 -3.32 -7.13 44.84
CA ASN A 607 -3.90 -8.27 45.54
C ASN A 607 -4.04 -9.47 44.59
N PHE A 608 -3.13 -10.43 44.72
CA PHE A 608 -3.11 -11.69 43.97
C PHE A 608 -3.64 -12.86 44.80
N THR A 609 -4.43 -12.59 45.85
CA THR A 609 -5.12 -13.65 46.57
C THR A 609 -6.06 -14.39 45.62
N ILE A 610 -5.97 -15.72 45.58
CA ILE A 610 -6.82 -16.54 44.72
C ILE A 610 -8.31 -16.35 45.07
N THR A 611 -9.17 -16.28 44.05
CA THR A 611 -10.62 -16.11 44.21
C THR A 611 -11.35 -17.47 44.12
N PRO A 612 -12.56 -17.61 44.68
CA PRO A 612 -13.38 -18.82 44.51
C PRO A 612 -13.60 -19.21 43.05
N VAL A 613 -13.86 -18.23 42.20
CA VAL A 613 -14.04 -18.43 40.75
C VAL A 613 -12.73 -18.85 40.09
N GLY A 614 -11.62 -18.14 40.38
CA GLY A 614 -10.31 -18.45 39.80
C GLY A 614 -9.80 -19.84 40.19
N LEU A 615 -10.00 -20.26 41.45
CA LEU A 615 -9.66 -21.61 41.89
C LEU A 615 -10.59 -22.66 41.25
N SER A 616 -11.88 -22.38 41.11
CA SER A 616 -12.82 -23.30 40.44
C SER A 616 -12.40 -23.56 39.00
N ASP A 617 -12.06 -22.53 38.22
CA ASP A 617 -11.60 -22.70 36.83
C ASP A 617 -10.26 -23.46 36.76
N GLN A 618 -9.34 -23.20 37.70
CA GLN A 618 -8.08 -23.95 37.82
C GLN A 618 -8.34 -25.44 38.10
N LEU A 619 -9.20 -25.76 39.07
CA LEU A 619 -9.57 -27.13 39.42
C LEU A 619 -10.33 -27.82 38.29
N LEU A 620 -11.13 -27.08 37.50
CA LEU A 620 -11.82 -27.61 36.33
C LEU A 620 -10.83 -28.00 35.24
N GLY A 621 -9.80 -27.19 34.98
CA GLY A 621 -8.70 -27.56 34.10
C GLY A 621 -8.03 -28.88 34.52
N ILE A 622 -7.69 -29.00 35.81
CA ILE A 622 -7.07 -30.21 36.37
C ILE A 622 -8.02 -31.43 36.29
N THR A 623 -9.32 -31.23 36.54
CA THR A 623 -10.33 -32.31 36.50
C THR A 623 -10.44 -32.87 35.09
N VAL A 624 -10.55 -32.01 34.07
CA VAL A 624 -10.65 -32.45 32.68
C VAL A 624 -9.33 -33.07 32.21
N GLU A 625 -8.17 -32.55 32.64
CA GLU A 625 -6.87 -33.15 32.32
C GLU A 625 -6.75 -34.59 32.85
N VAL A 626 -7.27 -34.87 34.04
CA VAL A 626 -7.22 -36.21 34.64
C VAL A 626 -8.29 -37.15 34.06
N GLU A 627 -9.53 -36.69 33.92
CA GLU A 627 -10.66 -37.54 33.48
C GLU A 627 -10.72 -37.71 31.95
N ARG A 628 -10.39 -36.66 31.18
CA ARG A 628 -10.48 -36.60 29.72
C ARG A 628 -9.29 -35.85 29.12
N ASN A 629 -8.08 -36.39 29.33
CA ASN A 629 -6.83 -35.86 28.79
C ASN A 629 -6.89 -35.67 27.26
N ASP A 630 -7.62 -36.53 26.55
CA ASP A 630 -7.87 -36.41 25.11
C ASP A 630 -8.57 -35.09 24.74
N LEU A 631 -9.61 -34.71 25.50
CA LEU A 631 -10.33 -33.45 25.30
C LEU A 631 -9.46 -32.25 25.65
N GLU A 632 -8.67 -32.32 26.72
CA GLU A 632 -7.81 -31.21 27.14
C GLU A 632 -6.66 -30.97 26.16
N GLN A 633 -6.03 -32.02 25.62
CA GLN A 633 -5.02 -31.91 24.57
C GLN A 633 -5.61 -31.33 23.29
N GLU A 634 -6.79 -31.80 22.89
CA GLU A 634 -7.47 -31.28 21.70
C GLU A 634 -7.86 -29.80 21.88
N ARG A 635 -8.35 -29.43 23.07
CA ARG A 635 -8.63 -28.03 23.43
C ARG A 635 -7.38 -27.17 23.34
N GLN A 636 -6.27 -27.60 23.93
CA GLN A 636 -5.01 -26.84 23.88
C GLN A 636 -4.51 -26.67 22.45
N ARG A 637 -4.60 -27.73 21.63
CA ARG A 637 -4.27 -27.68 20.20
C ARG A 637 -5.15 -26.69 19.43
N LEU A 638 -6.47 -26.78 19.59
CA LEU A 638 -7.43 -25.88 18.94
C LEU A 638 -7.23 -24.43 19.38
N VAL A 639 -6.95 -24.19 20.66
CA VAL A 639 -6.62 -22.86 21.16
C VAL A 639 -5.38 -22.35 20.43
N ILE A 640 -4.26 -23.09 20.39
CA ILE A 640 -3.03 -22.70 19.65
C ILE A 640 -3.34 -22.41 18.17
N GLN A 641 -4.09 -23.29 17.53
CA GLN A 641 -4.49 -23.15 16.13
C GLN A 641 -5.34 -21.90 15.88
N ASN A 642 -6.35 -21.63 16.72
CA ASN A 642 -7.22 -20.46 16.62
C ASN A 642 -6.45 -19.14 16.75
N ALA A 643 -5.43 -19.06 17.61
CA ALA A 643 -4.56 -17.87 17.62
C ALA A 643 -3.70 -17.78 16.35
N GLY A 644 -3.17 -18.90 15.88
CA GLY A 644 -2.43 -18.95 14.62
C GLY A 644 -3.26 -18.37 13.48
N PHE A 645 -4.52 -18.80 13.36
CA PHE A 645 -5.48 -18.31 12.37
C PHE A 645 -5.81 -16.82 12.56
N LYS A 646 -6.16 -16.37 13.77
CA LYS A 646 -6.45 -14.95 14.05
C LYS A 646 -5.25 -14.04 13.74
N LYS A 647 -4.03 -14.49 14.08
CA LYS A 647 -2.79 -13.77 13.76
C LYS A 647 -2.54 -13.73 12.25
N GLN A 648 -2.71 -14.83 11.54
CA GLN A 648 -2.57 -14.89 10.08
C GLN A 648 -3.59 -13.98 9.37
N LEU A 649 -4.86 -13.98 9.81
CA LEU A 649 -5.88 -13.08 9.29
C LEU A 649 -5.49 -11.61 9.46
N SER A 650 -5.06 -11.22 10.67
CA SER A 650 -4.58 -9.85 10.94
C SER A 650 -3.38 -9.49 10.06
N GLN A 651 -2.43 -10.39 9.86
CA GLN A 651 -1.25 -10.15 9.01
C GLN A 651 -1.61 -10.03 7.53
N ILE A 652 -2.55 -10.85 7.04
CA ILE A 652 -3.06 -10.77 5.67
C ILE A 652 -3.78 -9.43 5.46
N GLU A 653 -4.61 -9.03 6.42
CA GLU A 653 -5.32 -7.75 6.39
C GLU A 653 -4.36 -6.56 6.41
N ASP A 654 -3.37 -6.56 7.32
CA ASP A 654 -2.32 -5.55 7.36
C ASP A 654 -1.54 -5.49 6.05
N LYS A 655 -1.25 -6.64 5.43
CA LYS A 655 -0.59 -6.72 4.12
C LYS A 655 -1.47 -6.09 3.03
N ILE A 656 -2.77 -6.40 3.00
CA ILE A 656 -3.73 -5.83 2.04
C ILE A 656 -3.79 -4.31 2.19
N LEU A 657 -3.98 -3.81 3.42
CA LEU A 657 -4.07 -2.38 3.69
C LEU A 657 -2.76 -1.65 3.35
N LYS A 658 -1.62 -2.24 3.70
CA LYS A 658 -0.30 -1.71 3.37
C LYS A 658 -0.12 -1.58 1.86
N MET A 659 -0.38 -2.65 1.12
CA MET A 659 -0.28 -2.65 -0.34
C MET A 659 -1.22 -1.63 -0.99
N LEU A 660 -2.46 -1.48 -0.50
CA LEU A 660 -3.40 -0.45 -0.99
C LEU A 660 -2.95 0.98 -0.64
N SER A 661 -2.31 1.18 0.51
CA SER A 661 -1.81 2.50 0.94
C SER A 661 -0.53 2.92 0.22
N GLU A 662 0.36 1.98 -0.09
CA GLU A 662 1.64 2.20 -0.78
C GLU A 662 1.45 2.28 -2.31
N ALA A 663 0.33 1.78 -2.84
CA ALA A 663 -0.05 1.93 -4.24
C ALA A 663 -0.29 3.42 -4.59
N GLY A 664 0.77 4.06 -5.09
CA GLY A 664 0.72 5.38 -5.70
C GLY A 664 0.23 5.31 -7.15
N GLY A 665 -0.64 6.23 -7.55
CA GLY A 665 -1.23 6.27 -8.90
C GLY A 665 -2.49 5.40 -9.05
N ASP A 666 -2.77 4.99 -10.30
CA ASP A 666 -3.91 4.14 -10.67
C ASP A 666 -3.61 2.68 -10.28
N ILE A 667 -4.37 2.16 -9.30
CA ILE A 667 -4.24 0.79 -8.78
C ILE A 667 -4.46 -0.26 -9.88
N LEU A 668 -5.20 0.10 -10.94
CA LEU A 668 -5.57 -0.80 -12.01
C LEU A 668 -4.42 -1.07 -13.01
N GLU A 669 -3.35 -0.30 -12.93
CA GLU A 669 -2.14 -0.52 -13.73
C GLU A 669 -1.24 -1.62 -13.15
N ASP A 670 -1.28 -1.83 -11.83
CA ASP A 670 -0.42 -2.81 -11.14
C ASP A 670 -1.07 -4.20 -11.08
N GLU A 671 -0.71 -5.03 -12.05
CA GLU A 671 -1.20 -6.41 -12.14
C GLU A 671 -0.67 -7.32 -11.03
N GLU A 672 0.56 -7.10 -10.55
CA GLU A 672 1.16 -7.91 -9.49
C GLU A 672 0.45 -7.66 -8.15
N LEU A 673 0.12 -6.40 -7.88
CA LEU A 673 -0.69 -5.99 -6.74
C LEU A 673 -2.06 -6.69 -6.73
N ILE A 674 -2.79 -6.65 -7.85
CA ILE A 674 -4.14 -7.24 -7.95
C ILE A 674 -4.10 -8.76 -7.78
N ASN A 675 -3.13 -9.44 -8.41
CA ASN A 675 -2.97 -10.88 -8.26
C ASN A 675 -2.62 -11.27 -6.82
N THR A 676 -1.75 -10.49 -6.16
CA THR A 676 -1.38 -10.70 -4.75
C THR A 676 -2.55 -10.45 -3.80
N LEU A 677 -3.36 -9.42 -4.06
CA LEU A 677 -4.58 -9.11 -3.30
C LEU A 677 -5.62 -10.24 -3.42
N SER A 678 -5.85 -10.72 -4.65
CA SER A 678 -6.77 -11.83 -4.92
C SER A 678 -6.32 -13.11 -4.22
N ALA A 679 -5.04 -13.48 -4.32
CA ALA A 679 -4.50 -14.65 -3.64
C ALA A 679 -4.61 -14.52 -2.10
N SER A 680 -4.28 -13.35 -1.56
CA SER A 680 -4.37 -13.07 -0.12
C SER A 680 -5.82 -13.19 0.38
N LYS A 681 -6.81 -12.78 -0.43
CA LYS A 681 -8.23 -12.91 -0.09
C LYS A 681 -8.72 -14.35 -0.09
N VAL A 682 -8.31 -15.15 -1.08
CA VAL A 682 -8.64 -16.59 -1.10
C VAL A 682 -8.14 -17.26 0.17
N THR A 683 -6.87 -17.04 0.54
CA THR A 683 -6.30 -17.56 1.78
C THR A 683 -7.04 -17.03 3.02
N SER A 684 -7.42 -15.75 3.06
CA SER A 684 -8.21 -15.19 4.17
C SER A 684 -9.58 -15.86 4.32
N ASN A 685 -10.25 -16.17 3.21
CA ASN A 685 -11.55 -16.85 3.25
C ASN A 685 -11.42 -18.31 3.72
N GLU A 686 -10.39 -19.02 3.23
CA GLU A 686 -10.09 -20.39 3.67
C GLU A 686 -9.80 -20.45 5.17
N ILE A 687 -8.95 -19.54 5.68
CA ILE A 687 -8.67 -19.43 7.11
C ILE A 687 -9.93 -19.04 7.89
N GLY A 688 -10.77 -18.17 7.35
CA GLY A 688 -12.05 -17.80 7.97
C GLY A 688 -12.99 -18.99 8.16
N ILE A 689 -13.16 -19.82 7.12
CA ILE A 689 -13.98 -21.05 7.20
C ILE A 689 -13.37 -22.04 8.19
N ALA A 690 -12.05 -22.23 8.16
CA ALA A 690 -11.34 -23.12 9.08
C ALA A 690 -11.44 -22.65 10.54
N LEU A 691 -11.37 -21.32 10.76
CA LEU A 691 -11.54 -20.71 12.08
C LEU A 691 -12.97 -20.91 12.59
N GLU A 692 -13.99 -20.71 11.77
CA GLU A 692 -15.39 -20.93 12.17
C GLU A 692 -15.65 -22.39 12.55
N ALA A 693 -15.09 -23.35 11.80
CA ALA A 693 -15.17 -24.77 12.13
C ALA A 693 -14.45 -25.11 13.45
N ALA A 694 -13.27 -24.52 13.67
CA ALA A 694 -12.51 -24.70 14.89
C ALA A 694 -13.20 -24.06 16.11
N GLU A 695 -13.82 -22.88 15.98
CA GLU A 695 -14.61 -22.23 17.03
C GLU A 695 -15.87 -23.05 17.39
N LYS A 696 -16.56 -23.63 16.41
CA LYS A 696 -17.66 -24.59 16.67
C LYS A 696 -17.20 -25.82 17.44
N THR A 697 -16.03 -26.36 17.07
CA THR A 697 -15.45 -27.52 17.77
C THR A 697 -15.03 -27.16 19.19
N GLU A 698 -14.42 -25.99 19.39
CA GLU A 698 -14.07 -25.45 20.71
C GLU A 698 -15.31 -25.26 21.59
N ALA A 699 -16.43 -24.79 21.03
CA ALA A 699 -17.69 -24.67 21.77
C ALA A 699 -18.21 -26.03 22.27
N VAL A 700 -18.20 -27.06 21.42
CA VAL A 700 -18.62 -28.43 21.82
C VAL A 700 -17.71 -29.01 22.91
N ILE A 701 -16.40 -28.76 22.82
CA ILE A 701 -15.44 -29.19 23.84
C ILE A 701 -15.70 -28.45 25.16
N ASN A 702 -15.94 -27.14 25.10
CA ASN A 702 -16.27 -26.35 26.27
C ASN A 702 -17.58 -26.81 26.92
N ASP A 703 -18.63 -27.09 26.14
CA ASP A 703 -19.89 -27.63 26.66
C ASP A 703 -19.68 -28.96 27.39
N THR A 704 -18.81 -29.83 26.85
CA THR A 704 -18.45 -31.10 27.50
C THR A 704 -17.65 -30.87 28.79
N ARG A 705 -16.74 -29.89 28.80
CA ARG A 705 -15.99 -29.47 29.99
C ARG A 705 -16.93 -28.93 31.07
N MET A 706 -17.93 -28.14 30.69
CA MET A 706 -18.88 -27.54 31.63
C MET A 706 -19.69 -28.58 32.42
N LYS A 707 -19.85 -29.81 31.91
CA LYS A 707 -20.50 -30.90 32.66
C LYS A 707 -19.74 -31.30 33.93
N TYR A 708 -18.43 -31.10 33.98
CA TYR A 708 -17.61 -31.42 35.16
C TYR A 708 -17.61 -30.31 36.22
N THR A 709 -18.12 -29.10 35.91
CA THR A 709 -18.10 -27.89 36.76
C THR A 709 -18.54 -28.09 38.22
N PRO A 710 -19.55 -28.92 38.55
CA PRO A 710 -19.99 -29.06 39.94
C PRO A 710 -18.89 -29.58 40.88
N TYR A 711 -17.95 -30.41 40.39
CA TYR A 711 -16.88 -30.96 41.21
C TYR A 711 -15.79 -29.92 41.57
N PRO A 712 -15.24 -29.14 40.63
CA PRO A 712 -14.39 -27.98 40.91
C PRO A 712 -15.03 -26.90 41.78
N GLU A 713 -16.32 -26.59 41.59
CA GLU A 713 -17.02 -25.62 42.44
C GLU A 713 -17.07 -26.08 43.90
N ARG A 714 -17.41 -27.36 44.10
CA ARG A 714 -17.33 -28.02 45.41
C ARG A 714 -15.92 -27.96 45.99
N GLY A 715 -14.90 -28.27 45.17
CA GLY A 715 -13.51 -28.23 45.58
C GLY A 715 -13.07 -26.83 46.03
N SER A 716 -13.41 -25.80 45.25
CA SER A 716 -13.11 -24.42 45.57
C SER A 716 -13.76 -24.00 46.90
N LEU A 717 -15.06 -24.27 47.07
CA LEU A 717 -15.78 -23.98 48.31
C LEU A 717 -15.12 -24.62 49.54
N LEU A 718 -14.74 -25.89 49.43
CA LEU A 718 -14.06 -26.62 50.51
C LEU A 718 -12.66 -26.06 50.80
N PHE A 719 -11.91 -25.64 49.79
CA PHE A 719 -10.60 -25.00 49.98
C PHE A 719 -10.72 -23.71 50.80
N PHE A 720 -11.65 -22.82 50.45
CA PHE A 720 -11.84 -21.59 51.20
C PHE A 720 -12.36 -21.84 52.62
N CYS A 721 -13.18 -22.90 52.82
CA CYS A 721 -13.59 -23.33 54.15
C CYS A 721 -12.40 -23.74 55.03
N ILE A 722 -11.42 -24.49 54.49
CA ILE A 722 -10.23 -24.88 55.27
C ILE A 722 -9.22 -23.75 55.43
N ALA A 723 -9.15 -22.82 54.46
CA ALA A 723 -8.25 -21.67 54.52
C ALA A 723 -8.63 -20.69 55.65
N GLU A 724 -9.92 -20.60 55.98
CA GLU A 724 -10.44 -19.80 57.09
C GLU A 724 -10.17 -20.41 58.47
N LEU A 725 -9.84 -21.71 58.57
CA LEU A 725 -9.58 -22.37 59.86
C LEU A 725 -8.41 -21.76 60.63
N ARG A 726 -7.49 -21.09 59.94
CA ARG A 726 -6.41 -20.31 60.56
C ARG A 726 -6.91 -19.23 61.52
N ASN A 727 -8.15 -18.75 61.34
CA ASN A 727 -8.78 -17.75 62.19
C ASN A 727 -9.18 -18.35 63.55
N ILE A 728 -9.33 -19.67 63.63
CA ILE A 728 -9.59 -20.41 64.87
C ILE A 728 -8.26 -20.66 65.58
N GLU A 729 -7.31 -21.27 64.87
CA GLU A 729 -5.98 -21.57 65.39
C GLU A 729 -4.95 -21.32 64.28
N PRO A 730 -3.95 -20.44 64.49
CA PRO A 730 -2.93 -20.13 63.49
C PRO A 730 -2.18 -21.33 62.91
N MET A 731 -2.15 -22.48 63.59
CA MET A 731 -1.55 -23.73 63.09
C MET A 731 -2.35 -24.40 61.95
N TYR A 732 -3.64 -24.07 61.79
CA TYR A 732 -4.51 -24.64 60.77
C TYR A 732 -4.30 -23.98 59.41
N GLN A 733 -3.13 -24.22 58.84
CA GLN A 733 -2.74 -23.70 57.54
C GLN A 733 -2.44 -24.86 56.59
N TYR A 734 -3.10 -24.82 55.44
CA TYR A 734 -2.94 -25.81 54.38
C TYR A 734 -2.52 -25.09 53.10
N SER A 735 -1.49 -25.61 52.43
CA SER A 735 -1.06 -25.04 51.16
C SER A 735 -2.00 -25.46 50.03
N LEU A 736 -2.13 -24.59 49.03
CA LEU A 736 -2.89 -24.91 47.82
C LEU A 736 -2.30 -26.14 47.10
N ASP A 737 -0.97 -26.28 47.09
CA ASP A 737 -0.29 -27.43 46.48
C ASP A 737 -0.67 -28.76 47.17
N TRP A 738 -0.76 -28.78 48.51
CA TRP A 738 -1.23 -29.97 49.23
C TRP A 738 -2.68 -30.31 48.88
N PHE A 739 -3.54 -29.29 48.84
CA PHE A 739 -4.95 -29.45 48.50
C PHE A 739 -5.13 -30.00 47.08
N ILE A 740 -4.43 -29.44 46.09
CA ILE A 740 -4.49 -29.90 44.69
C ILE A 740 -3.98 -31.34 44.58
N ASN A 741 -2.90 -31.71 45.26
CA ASN A 741 -2.40 -33.08 45.25
C ASN A 741 -3.43 -34.06 45.84
N LEU A 742 -4.12 -33.69 46.91
CA LEU A 742 -5.20 -34.49 47.48
C LEU A 742 -6.41 -34.59 46.55
N TYR A 743 -6.76 -33.50 45.87
CA TYR A 743 -7.83 -33.44 44.87
C TYR A 743 -7.54 -34.39 43.69
N ILE A 744 -6.30 -34.39 43.18
CA ILE A 744 -5.86 -35.30 42.11
C ILE A 744 -5.84 -36.75 42.59
N ALA A 745 -5.32 -37.01 43.80
CA ALA A 745 -5.33 -38.36 44.38
C ALA A 745 -6.76 -38.89 44.51
N SER A 746 -7.71 -38.06 44.96
CA SER A 746 -9.11 -38.43 45.10
C SER A 746 -9.75 -38.87 43.78
N MET A 747 -9.41 -38.23 42.65
CA MET A 747 -9.93 -38.63 41.33
C MET A 747 -9.39 -39.99 40.88
N LYS A 748 -8.11 -40.25 41.18
CA LYS A 748 -7.45 -41.52 40.83
C LYS A 748 -7.91 -42.67 41.72
N ASP A 749 -8.10 -42.42 43.01
CA ASP A 749 -8.51 -43.44 43.98
C ASP A 749 -10.00 -43.80 43.85
N SER A 750 -10.83 -42.87 43.37
CA SER A 750 -12.24 -43.13 43.10
C SER A 750 -12.49 -43.77 41.73
N TRP A 751 -11.44 -44.08 40.97
CA TRP A 751 -11.57 -44.64 39.62
C TRP A 751 -12.33 -45.98 39.67
N PRO A 752 -13.25 -46.26 38.73
CA PRO A 752 -13.95 -47.54 38.68
C PRO A 752 -12.97 -48.72 38.65
N GLU A 753 -13.33 -49.84 39.28
CA GLU A 753 -12.49 -51.05 39.25
C GLU A 753 -12.15 -51.47 37.81
N GLU A 754 -10.95 -52.05 37.65
CA GLU A 754 -10.42 -52.41 36.33
C GLU A 754 -11.37 -53.39 35.61
N GLY A 755 -12.01 -52.91 34.52
CA GLY A 755 -12.99 -53.67 33.73
C GLY A 755 -14.47 -53.31 33.95
N ALA A 756 -14.79 -52.42 34.90
CA ALA A 756 -16.15 -51.86 35.04
C ALA A 756 -16.45 -50.84 33.92
N PRO A 757 -17.70 -50.76 33.41
CA PRO A 757 -18.08 -49.71 32.47
C PRO A 757 -17.96 -48.34 33.13
N MET A 758 -17.46 -47.35 32.38
CA MET A 758 -17.34 -45.99 32.89
C MET A 758 -18.75 -45.39 33.07
N PRO A 759 -19.07 -44.85 34.27
CA PRO A 759 -20.37 -44.22 34.50
C PRO A 759 -20.56 -42.99 33.61
N GLU A 760 -21.82 -42.56 33.45
CA GLU A 760 -22.11 -41.29 32.78
C GLU A 760 -21.45 -40.12 33.55
N VAL A 761 -21.16 -39.03 32.86
CA VAL A 761 -20.41 -37.89 33.43
C VAL A 761 -21.06 -37.35 34.70
N GLU A 762 -22.40 -37.30 34.74
CA GLU A 762 -23.16 -36.79 35.88
C GLU A 762 -23.00 -37.68 37.12
N GLU A 763 -23.15 -38.99 36.98
CA GLU A 763 -22.94 -39.96 38.06
C GLU A 763 -21.47 -39.97 38.51
N ARG A 764 -20.52 -39.90 37.56
CA ARG A 764 -19.09 -39.80 37.85
C ARG A 764 -18.78 -38.57 38.71
N VAL A 765 -19.35 -37.41 38.37
CA VAL A 765 -19.15 -36.15 39.10
C VAL A 765 -19.68 -36.26 40.53
N GLU A 766 -20.83 -36.89 40.75
CA GLU A 766 -21.33 -37.12 42.10
C GLU A 766 -20.40 -37.99 42.95
N ASP A 767 -19.87 -39.06 42.38
CA ASP A 767 -18.94 -39.96 43.06
C ASP A 767 -17.63 -39.25 43.42
N LEU A 768 -17.11 -38.44 42.50
CA LEU A 768 -15.96 -37.57 42.73
C LEU A 768 -16.21 -36.62 43.90
N ILE A 769 -17.37 -35.95 43.91
CA ILE A 769 -17.77 -35.04 44.99
C ILE A 769 -17.83 -35.77 46.34
N LYS A 770 -18.50 -36.93 46.40
CA LYS A 770 -18.66 -37.72 47.63
C LYS A 770 -17.30 -38.19 48.16
N HIS A 771 -16.47 -38.78 47.30
CA HIS A 771 -15.15 -39.29 47.68
C HIS A 771 -14.20 -38.17 48.13
N PHE A 772 -14.11 -37.08 47.37
CA PHE A 772 -13.23 -35.97 47.71
C PHE A 772 -13.66 -35.28 49.00
N THR A 773 -14.96 -35.01 49.17
CA THR A 773 -15.48 -34.37 50.40
C THR A 773 -15.10 -35.20 51.63
N TYR A 774 -15.28 -36.52 51.58
CA TYR A 774 -14.92 -37.42 52.67
C TYR A 774 -13.40 -37.50 52.90
N SER A 775 -12.62 -37.62 51.81
CA SER A 775 -11.16 -37.70 51.88
C SER A 775 -10.55 -36.43 52.48
N LEU A 776 -10.99 -35.25 52.03
CA LEU A 776 -10.57 -33.96 52.58
C LEU A 776 -10.97 -33.83 54.04
N TYR A 777 -12.23 -34.12 54.38
CA TYR A 777 -12.71 -34.07 55.75
C TYR A 777 -11.86 -34.95 56.68
N ARG A 778 -11.59 -36.20 56.30
CA ARG A 778 -10.78 -37.14 57.09
C ARG A 778 -9.34 -36.65 57.28
N ASN A 779 -8.71 -36.12 56.22
CA ASN A 779 -7.33 -35.64 56.30
C ASN A 779 -7.21 -34.38 57.16
N VAL A 780 -8.15 -33.43 57.04
CA VAL A 780 -8.18 -32.24 57.88
C VAL A 780 -8.45 -32.60 59.34
N CYS A 781 -9.47 -33.42 59.63
CA CYS A 781 -9.79 -33.87 60.99
C CYS A 781 -8.63 -34.60 61.71
N ARG A 782 -7.69 -35.23 60.98
CA ARG A 782 -6.49 -35.82 61.58
C ARG A 782 -5.51 -34.78 62.14
N SER A 783 -5.55 -33.56 61.62
CA SER A 783 -4.67 -32.46 62.01
C SER A 783 -5.31 -31.47 62.99
N LEU A 784 -6.64 -31.51 63.15
CA LEU A 784 -7.38 -30.64 64.07
C LEU A 784 -7.37 -31.19 65.50
N PHE A 785 -7.47 -30.29 66.49
CA PHE A 785 -7.73 -30.67 67.87
C PHE A 785 -9.16 -31.23 68.01
N GLU A 786 -9.37 -32.12 68.97
CA GLU A 786 -10.68 -32.76 69.19
C GLU A 786 -11.82 -31.74 69.37
N LYS A 787 -11.55 -30.65 70.10
CA LYS A 787 -12.49 -29.55 70.35
C LYS A 787 -12.97 -28.85 69.06
N ASP A 788 -12.14 -28.83 68.02
CA ASP A 788 -12.38 -28.06 66.80
C ASP A 788 -12.99 -28.91 65.68
N LYS A 789 -13.03 -30.24 65.83
CA LYS A 789 -13.59 -31.16 64.82
C LYS A 789 -15.08 -30.94 64.59
N LEU A 790 -15.87 -30.78 65.66
CA LEU A 790 -17.32 -30.56 65.52
C LEU A 790 -17.61 -29.21 64.85
N LEU A 791 -16.83 -28.18 65.21
CA LEU A 791 -16.92 -26.87 64.58
C LEU A 791 -16.60 -26.96 63.08
N TYR A 792 -15.55 -27.70 62.71
CA TYR A 792 -15.23 -27.93 61.30
C TYR A 792 -16.35 -28.66 60.57
N SER A 793 -16.94 -29.72 61.15
CA SER A 793 -18.09 -30.41 60.57
C SER A 793 -19.29 -29.48 60.35
N PHE A 794 -19.58 -28.63 61.34
CA PHE A 794 -20.63 -27.62 61.24
C PHE A 794 -20.33 -26.62 60.12
N LEU A 795 -19.12 -26.06 60.07
CA LEU A 795 -18.69 -25.12 59.03
C LEU A 795 -18.80 -25.70 57.62
N VAL A 796 -18.32 -26.94 57.41
CA VAL A 796 -18.44 -27.62 56.11
C VAL A 796 -19.92 -27.77 55.75
N CYS A 797 -20.74 -28.32 56.65
CA CYS A 797 -22.17 -28.52 56.39
C CYS A 797 -22.89 -27.21 56.03
N THR A 798 -22.72 -26.17 56.85
CA THR A 798 -23.34 -24.86 56.65
C THR A 798 -22.89 -24.22 55.34
N ARG A 799 -21.59 -24.25 55.01
CA ARG A 799 -21.07 -23.69 53.75
C ARG A 799 -21.64 -24.42 52.54
N LEU A 800 -21.74 -25.74 52.59
CA LEU A 800 -22.33 -26.53 51.52
C LEU A 800 -23.83 -26.23 51.36
N MET A 801 -24.59 -26.17 52.45
CA MET A 801 -26.02 -25.86 52.39
C MET A 801 -26.28 -24.41 51.93
N LEU A 802 -25.44 -23.45 52.33
CA LEU A 802 -25.49 -22.08 51.81
C LEU A 802 -25.23 -22.02 50.31
N SER A 803 -24.27 -22.80 49.80
CA SER A 803 -23.99 -22.85 48.35
C SER A 803 -25.14 -23.44 47.52
N LEU A 804 -26.04 -24.19 48.15
CA LEU A 804 -27.22 -24.79 47.54
C LEU A 804 -28.50 -24.00 47.84
N ASP A 805 -28.39 -22.80 48.43
CA ASP A 805 -29.51 -21.96 48.88
C ASP A 805 -30.49 -22.69 49.81
N GLN A 806 -30.01 -23.69 50.56
CA GLN A 806 -30.82 -24.49 51.50
C GLN A 806 -30.92 -23.85 52.90
N ILE A 807 -30.11 -22.83 53.19
CA ILE A 807 -30.13 -22.07 54.45
C ILE A 807 -30.35 -20.60 54.13
N ASN A 808 -31.31 -20.00 54.83
CA ASN A 808 -31.56 -18.58 54.76
C ASN A 808 -30.48 -17.80 55.52
N THR A 809 -29.83 -16.83 54.87
CA THR A 809 -28.70 -16.08 55.46
C THR A 809 -29.12 -15.31 56.72
N PRO A 810 -30.23 -14.55 56.73
CA PRO A 810 -30.81 -13.98 57.94
C PRO A 810 -30.99 -14.95 59.12
N GLU A 811 -31.48 -16.16 58.86
CA GLU A 811 -31.71 -17.18 59.92
C GLU A 811 -30.37 -17.68 60.47
N LEU A 812 -29.38 -17.89 59.61
CA LEU A 812 -28.03 -18.26 60.04
C LEU A 812 -27.35 -17.13 60.83
N SER A 813 -27.49 -15.88 60.39
CA SER A 813 -26.96 -14.72 61.13
C SER A 813 -27.60 -14.60 62.51
N PHE A 814 -28.90 -14.86 62.61
CA PHE A 814 -29.61 -14.93 63.88
C PHE A 814 -29.10 -16.06 64.77
N LEU A 815 -28.88 -17.27 64.23
CA LEU A 815 -28.30 -18.40 64.96
C LEU A 815 -26.91 -18.09 65.52
N LEU A 816 -26.06 -17.39 64.74
CA LEU A 816 -24.67 -17.11 65.10
C LEU A 816 -24.52 -15.91 66.06
N SER A 817 -25.24 -14.82 65.80
CA SER A 817 -25.07 -13.55 66.53
C SER A 817 -26.09 -13.38 67.65
N GLY A 818 -27.15 -14.19 67.65
CA GLY A 818 -28.32 -13.96 68.48
C GLY A 818 -28.92 -12.58 68.19
N VAL A 819 -29.32 -11.90 69.25
CA VAL A 819 -30.07 -10.65 69.20
C VAL A 819 -29.13 -9.43 69.23
N GLY A 820 -29.28 -8.52 68.26
CA GLY A 820 -28.63 -7.20 68.26
C GLY A 820 -29.57 -5.98 68.18
N GLY A 821 -30.89 -6.18 68.09
CA GLY A 821 -31.86 -5.10 67.87
C GLY A 821 -32.81 -4.86 69.04
N VAL A 822 -33.04 -3.61 69.42
CA VAL A 822 -34.11 -3.24 70.38
C VAL A 822 -35.46 -3.33 69.67
N LEU A 823 -36.37 -4.19 70.15
CA LEU A 823 -37.76 -4.21 69.67
C LEU A 823 -38.40 -2.84 69.95
N GLN A 824 -38.81 -2.11 68.90
CA GLN A 824 -39.52 -0.84 69.03
C GLN A 824 -41.03 -1.09 69.20
N GLY A 825 -41.60 -0.69 70.33
CA GLY A 825 -43.04 -0.80 70.61
C GLY A 825 -43.37 -1.35 72.01
N GLN A 826 -44.67 -1.49 72.31
CA GLN A 826 -45.15 -2.17 73.51
C GLN A 826 -44.96 -3.68 73.32
N GLN A 827 -44.00 -4.27 74.04
CA GLN A 827 -43.74 -5.71 73.94
C GLN A 827 -44.94 -6.50 74.47
N PRO A 828 -45.32 -7.62 73.81
CA PRO A 828 -46.29 -8.56 74.34
C PRO A 828 -45.94 -8.98 75.76
N ILE A 829 -46.95 -9.03 76.64
CA ILE A 829 -46.76 -9.44 78.05
C ILE A 829 -46.30 -10.89 78.07
N LYS A 830 -45.31 -11.21 78.93
CA LYS A 830 -44.84 -12.57 79.13
C LYS A 830 -46.01 -13.53 79.41
N PRO A 831 -46.07 -14.70 78.76
CA PRO A 831 -47.26 -15.56 78.81
C PRO A 831 -47.32 -16.43 80.08
N ALA A 832 -46.19 -16.64 80.77
CA ALA A 832 -46.12 -17.38 82.01
C ALA A 832 -44.94 -16.93 82.87
N ASP A 833 -45.02 -17.16 84.19
CA ASP A 833 -43.97 -16.73 85.14
C ASP A 833 -42.69 -17.56 85.10
N TRP A 834 -42.75 -18.79 84.58
CA TRP A 834 -41.59 -19.68 84.45
C TRP A 834 -40.68 -19.32 83.26
N VAL A 835 -41.17 -18.50 82.32
CA VAL A 835 -40.39 -18.06 81.16
C VAL A 835 -39.53 -16.86 81.56
N PRO A 836 -38.19 -16.95 81.44
CA PRO A 836 -37.32 -15.80 81.71
C PRO A 836 -37.58 -14.66 80.72
N ASP A 837 -37.53 -13.41 81.19
CA ASP A 837 -37.75 -12.21 80.36
C ASP A 837 -36.79 -12.16 79.15
N ARG A 838 -35.56 -12.65 79.34
CA ARG A 838 -34.56 -12.77 78.27
C ARG A 838 -35.02 -13.71 77.16
N SER A 839 -35.48 -14.90 77.51
CA SER A 839 -35.94 -15.91 76.53
C SER A 839 -37.20 -15.46 75.79
N TRP A 840 -38.11 -14.77 76.48
CA TRP A 840 -39.28 -14.16 75.84
C TRP A 840 -38.88 -13.08 74.84
N THR A 841 -37.91 -12.23 75.18
CA THR A 841 -37.38 -11.19 74.28
C THR A 841 -36.72 -11.81 73.05
N GLU A 842 -35.87 -12.82 73.24
CA GLU A 842 -35.20 -13.56 72.15
C GLU A 842 -36.23 -14.22 71.21
N MET A 843 -37.33 -14.75 71.74
CA MET A 843 -38.40 -15.34 70.93
C MET A 843 -39.21 -14.31 70.13
N LEU A 844 -39.50 -13.14 70.72
CA LEU A 844 -40.15 -12.03 70.02
C LEU A 844 -39.26 -11.44 68.90
N GLN A 845 -37.94 -11.57 69.02
CA GLN A 845 -37.03 -11.20 67.95
C GLN A 845 -36.88 -12.29 66.90
N ALA A 846 -36.91 -13.56 67.31
CA ALA A 846 -37.00 -14.68 66.37
C ALA A 846 -38.23 -14.54 65.46
N SER A 847 -39.35 -14.02 65.97
CA SER A 847 -40.57 -13.80 65.17
C SER A 847 -40.45 -12.71 64.10
N LEU A 848 -39.34 -11.97 64.03
CA LEU A 848 -39.05 -11.10 62.89
C LEU A 848 -38.59 -11.90 61.66
N LEU A 849 -38.17 -13.16 61.85
CA LEU A 849 -37.80 -14.06 60.77
C LEU A 849 -39.07 -14.64 60.12
N PRO A 850 -39.12 -14.76 58.78
CA PRO A 850 -40.31 -15.25 58.08
C PRO A 850 -40.84 -16.59 58.60
N GLY A 851 -39.93 -17.55 58.87
CA GLY A 851 -40.28 -18.90 59.34
C GLY A 851 -40.74 -18.99 60.80
N PHE A 852 -40.56 -17.95 61.61
CA PHE A 852 -40.89 -17.95 63.04
C PHE A 852 -41.91 -16.86 63.42
N SER A 853 -42.55 -16.23 62.43
CA SER A 853 -43.46 -15.10 62.65
C SER A 853 -44.63 -15.40 63.60
N ASP A 854 -45.15 -16.64 63.56
CA ASP A 854 -46.25 -17.09 64.42
C ASP A 854 -45.79 -17.68 65.76
N LEU A 855 -44.47 -17.83 65.98
CA LEU A 855 -43.89 -18.51 67.15
C LEU A 855 -44.40 -17.95 68.50
N PRO A 856 -44.49 -16.62 68.74
CA PRO A 856 -44.99 -16.11 70.02
C PRO A 856 -46.48 -16.46 70.25
N GLY A 857 -47.27 -16.53 69.18
CA GLY A 857 -48.68 -16.91 69.22
C GLY A 857 -48.85 -18.39 69.56
N GLU A 858 -48.14 -19.26 68.86
CA GLU A 858 -48.14 -20.71 69.10
C GLU A 858 -47.59 -21.08 70.48
N PHE A 859 -46.55 -20.38 70.92
CA PHE A 859 -45.98 -20.57 72.26
C PHE A 859 -47.01 -20.27 73.35
N THR A 860 -47.74 -19.16 73.20
CA THR A 860 -48.79 -18.76 74.14
C THR A 860 -49.98 -19.73 74.12
N ALA A 861 -50.30 -20.32 72.96
CA ALA A 861 -51.38 -21.29 72.81
C ALA A 861 -51.04 -22.67 73.41
N ASN A 862 -49.78 -23.09 73.38
CA ASN A 862 -49.33 -24.43 73.75
C ASN A 862 -48.42 -24.48 75.01
N LEU A 863 -48.60 -23.56 75.96
CA LEU A 863 -47.73 -23.41 77.13
C LEU A 863 -47.45 -24.70 77.92
N SER A 864 -48.42 -25.60 78.03
CA SER A 864 -48.25 -26.85 78.78
C SER A 864 -47.24 -27.81 78.13
N LYS A 865 -47.17 -27.85 76.79
CA LYS A 865 -46.22 -28.69 76.05
C LYS A 865 -44.82 -28.06 76.05
N TRP A 866 -44.74 -26.75 75.93
CA TRP A 866 -43.48 -26.02 76.08
C TRP A 866 -42.89 -26.15 77.49
N LEU A 867 -43.74 -26.20 78.53
CA LEU A 867 -43.31 -26.46 79.90
C LEU A 867 -42.75 -27.87 80.07
N GLU A 868 -43.34 -28.89 79.43
CA GLU A 868 -42.81 -30.26 79.42
C GLU A 868 -41.41 -30.32 78.78
N GLY A 869 -41.20 -29.59 77.67
CA GLY A 869 -39.89 -29.43 77.05
C GLY A 869 -38.89 -28.68 77.93
N TYR A 870 -39.34 -27.63 78.62
CA TYR A 870 -38.53 -26.81 79.52
C TYR A 870 -38.07 -27.57 80.77
N ASP A 871 -38.95 -28.37 81.37
CA ASP A 871 -38.66 -29.18 82.56
C ASP A 871 -37.92 -30.50 82.23
N SER A 872 -37.81 -30.85 80.94
CA SER A 872 -37.13 -32.06 80.49
C SER A 872 -35.61 -32.00 80.72
N THR A 873 -35.04 -33.12 81.15
CA THR A 873 -33.58 -33.30 81.22
C THR A 873 -32.93 -33.51 79.86
N ASP A 874 -33.73 -33.85 78.84
CA ASP A 874 -33.31 -33.94 77.43
C ASP A 874 -34.38 -33.27 76.54
N PRO A 875 -34.32 -31.93 76.40
CA PRO A 875 -35.28 -31.18 75.59
C PRO A 875 -35.27 -31.55 74.10
N ALA A 876 -34.16 -32.11 73.59
CA ALA A 876 -34.04 -32.49 72.18
C ALA A 876 -34.85 -33.75 71.83
N ALA A 877 -35.13 -34.60 72.82
CA ALA A 877 -35.96 -35.79 72.66
C ALA A 877 -37.47 -35.51 72.78
N VAL A 878 -37.84 -34.30 73.24
CA VAL A 878 -39.24 -33.88 73.38
C VAL A 878 -39.75 -33.40 72.02
N GLN A 879 -40.88 -33.95 71.58
CA GLN A 879 -41.52 -33.51 70.36
C GLN A 879 -42.13 -32.12 70.59
N MET A 880 -41.50 -31.09 70.01
CA MET A 880 -41.98 -29.71 70.10
C MET A 880 -43.37 -29.58 69.45
N PRO A 881 -44.27 -28.75 70.02
CA PRO A 881 -45.68 -28.65 69.65
C PRO A 881 -45.97 -28.15 68.24
#